data_AF-A0A8J3E740-F1
#
_entry.id   AF-A0A8J3E740-F1
#
_cell.length_a   1.000
_cell.length_b   1.000
_cell.length_c   1.000
_cell.angle_alpha   90.00
_cell.angle_beta   90.00
_cell.angle_gamma   90.00
#
_symmetry.space_group_name_H-M   'P 1'
#
loop_
_entity.id
_entity.type
_entity.pdbx_description
1 polymer ?
#
loop_
_entity_poly.entity_id
_entity_poly.type
_entity_poly.pdbx_seq_one_letter_code
_entity_poly.pdbx_strand_id
1 'polypeptide(L)'
;MPRGIFFLVVGASGVGKDTLIARALGELAPTGRYVPVRRVITREAGPGEDHEPVSIAEYERRLATNAFIHAWDAHGLRYGLPRAIENDLAAGRNVVANGSRASVAALADRVHPLVVIEITAPKEVLRARILERGRETVAEVEARLAREVAPLPARVDLIRVANDSTVEEGTERLIAALEAASARMALRRLPIRAGRDNIAYLPANSTAVASSSYLDAGRMDLVGSGRSIRANVNLAEPDWQLAPGEIGLSLEAFDRLGLPEGTPVNIRRTPSPDSRDLLRRKIAGQRLSTEAYETIFRDIVEDRYPESEVAAFLLKAIQELDDEEVVAVARARCRFMPRIDWSAPIVVDKHSLGGIPGSRITLIVVPIVAAHGLLIPKTSSRAITSASGTADVMEACARVDLTPDDVRRVVLETGGCIAWNGRLNHSPLDDIVNAITRPLGLDSNRWSVASILSKKWTAGSTHVVVDMPYGPRAKLKSLAEALELGRLFELVGQGLGLTVRAIPTDGSAAVGRGLGVALELRDVGLVLRNDPAAPQDLREKALRFVGEILSFAPDVGNRITGRRRAEEILSSGAAAAKFEEIRAAQGLIEPIRPGRLSHVVRATTPGVVLDIDSWHVTGIARRAGAPADKTAGVDLAASKGDLVDIGAPLYTIHAAAVAELEAAAALATRNTGFTVGDARASA
;
A
#
# COMPACT_ATOMS: atom_id res chain seq x y z
N MET A 1 -33.18 -15.08 -20.77
CA MET A 1 -31.71 -15.16 -20.91
C MET A 1 -31.25 -13.95 -21.72
N PRO A 2 -30.08 -13.37 -21.44
CA PRO A 2 -29.53 -12.33 -22.30
C PRO A 2 -29.22 -12.90 -23.68
N ARG A 3 -29.34 -12.05 -24.69
CA ARG A 3 -29.14 -12.42 -26.10
C ARG A 3 -27.65 -12.71 -26.35
N GLY A 4 -27.34 -13.76 -27.11
CA GLY A 4 -25.98 -14.09 -27.50
C GLY A 4 -25.36 -13.04 -28.42
N ILE A 5 -24.03 -13.08 -28.57
CA ILE A 5 -23.29 -12.16 -29.45
C ILE A 5 -23.16 -12.75 -30.84
N PHE A 6 -23.44 -11.94 -31.86
CA PHE A 6 -23.13 -12.30 -33.23
C PHE A 6 -21.72 -11.84 -33.60
N PHE A 7 -20.82 -12.79 -33.82
CA PHE A 7 -19.45 -12.58 -34.26
C PHE A 7 -19.37 -12.75 -35.78
N LEU A 8 -19.12 -11.65 -36.49
CA LEU A 8 -18.88 -11.68 -37.92
C LEU A 8 -17.37 -11.62 -38.20
N VAL A 9 -16.80 -12.74 -38.65
CA VAL A 9 -15.38 -12.83 -38.98
C VAL A 9 -15.17 -12.39 -40.43
N VAL A 10 -14.42 -11.31 -40.62
CA VAL A 10 -14.11 -10.69 -41.92
C VAL A 10 -12.60 -10.64 -42.13
N GLY A 11 -12.16 -10.32 -43.35
CA GLY A 11 -10.74 -10.22 -43.69
C GLY A 11 -10.50 -10.45 -45.18
N ALA A 12 -9.29 -10.17 -45.64
CA ALA A 12 -8.90 -10.34 -47.04
C ALA A 12 -9.02 -11.80 -47.51
N SER A 13 -9.05 -12.02 -48.83
CA SER A 13 -8.90 -13.37 -49.39
C SER A 13 -7.50 -13.90 -49.06
N GLY A 14 -7.37 -15.20 -48.76
CA GLY A 14 -6.06 -15.81 -48.44
C GLY A 14 -5.55 -15.57 -47.01
N VAL A 15 -6.25 -14.76 -46.20
CA VAL A 15 -5.83 -14.47 -44.81
C VAL A 15 -6.05 -15.64 -43.83
N GLY A 16 -6.64 -16.75 -44.27
CA GLY A 16 -6.81 -17.96 -43.45
C GLY A 16 -8.08 -18.02 -42.58
N LYS A 17 -9.12 -17.21 -42.87
CA LYS A 17 -10.36 -17.15 -42.07
C LYS A 17 -11.01 -18.51 -41.83
N ASP A 18 -11.26 -19.28 -42.89
CA ASP A 18 -11.99 -20.55 -42.78
C ASP A 18 -11.22 -21.54 -41.89
N THR A 19 -9.89 -21.61 -42.04
CA THR A 19 -9.03 -22.47 -41.21
C THR A 19 -9.05 -22.07 -39.74
N LEU A 20 -8.92 -20.77 -39.43
CA LEU A 20 -8.93 -20.29 -38.04
C LEU A 20 -10.30 -20.48 -37.39
N ILE A 21 -11.39 -20.19 -38.10
CA ILE A 21 -12.77 -20.37 -37.60
C ILE A 21 -13.03 -21.85 -37.33
N ALA A 22 -12.67 -22.75 -38.24
CA ALA A 22 -12.89 -24.18 -38.07
C ALA A 22 -12.14 -24.73 -36.84
N ARG A 23 -10.88 -24.34 -36.64
CA ARG A 23 -10.10 -24.77 -35.46
C ARG A 23 -10.65 -24.17 -34.16
N ALA A 24 -10.90 -22.86 -34.13
CA ALA A 24 -11.45 -22.18 -32.96
C ALA A 24 -12.81 -22.78 -32.55
N LEU A 25 -13.69 -23.08 -33.51
CA LEU A 25 -14.99 -23.69 -33.22
C LEU A 25 -14.90 -25.18 -32.88
N GLY A 26 -13.85 -25.89 -33.32
CA GLY A 26 -13.55 -27.24 -32.85
C GLY A 26 -13.32 -27.29 -31.34
N GLU A 27 -12.71 -26.26 -30.77
CA GLU A 27 -12.47 -26.13 -29.33
C GLU A 27 -13.66 -25.50 -28.58
N LEU A 28 -14.30 -24.49 -29.16
CA LEU A 28 -15.34 -23.71 -28.48
C LEU A 28 -16.75 -24.28 -28.59
N ALA A 29 -17.13 -24.93 -29.69
CA ALA A 29 -18.50 -25.44 -29.88
C ALA A 29 -18.92 -26.53 -28.87
N PRO A 30 -18.03 -27.45 -28.42
CA PRO A 30 -18.37 -28.43 -27.37
C PRO A 30 -18.86 -27.82 -26.05
N THR A 31 -18.52 -26.55 -25.78
CA THR A 31 -19.00 -25.84 -24.57
C THR A 31 -20.50 -25.52 -24.62
N GLY A 32 -21.14 -25.63 -25.78
CA GLY A 32 -22.54 -25.22 -26.01
C GLY A 32 -22.77 -23.71 -26.03
N ARG A 33 -21.74 -22.91 -25.75
CA ARG A 33 -21.79 -21.43 -25.73
C ARG A 33 -21.62 -20.81 -27.11
N TYR A 34 -20.90 -21.47 -28.02
CA TYR A 34 -20.61 -20.99 -29.37
C TYR A 34 -21.23 -21.89 -30.43
N VAL A 35 -21.85 -21.28 -31.44
CA VAL A 35 -22.51 -21.99 -32.56
C VAL A 35 -21.88 -21.57 -33.89
N PRO A 36 -21.38 -22.54 -34.69
CA PRO A 36 -20.94 -22.29 -36.05
C PRO A 36 -22.12 -21.95 -36.97
N VAL A 37 -21.97 -20.95 -37.83
CA VAL A 37 -22.92 -20.70 -38.92
C VAL A 37 -22.43 -21.32 -40.21
N ARG A 38 -23.20 -22.28 -40.73
CA ARG A 38 -23.05 -22.75 -42.11
C ARG A 38 -23.71 -21.74 -43.05
N ARG A 39 -22.89 -21.07 -43.87
CA ARG A 39 -23.38 -20.18 -44.94
C ARG A 39 -24.09 -21.01 -46.00
N VAL A 40 -25.06 -20.43 -46.69
CA VAL A 40 -25.69 -21.02 -47.89
C VAL A 40 -25.04 -20.41 -49.12
N ILE A 41 -24.51 -21.23 -50.04
CA ILE A 41 -23.76 -20.75 -51.21
C ILE A 41 -24.23 -21.49 -52.47
N THR A 42 -24.36 -20.77 -53.58
CA THR A 42 -24.73 -21.34 -54.90
C THR A 42 -23.58 -22.08 -55.60
N ARG A 43 -22.87 -22.96 -54.86
CA ARG A 43 -21.88 -23.89 -55.41
C ARG A 43 -21.63 -25.06 -54.47
N GLU A 44 -21.11 -26.15 -55.02
CA GLU A 44 -20.61 -27.29 -54.27
C GLU A 44 -19.52 -26.90 -53.26
N ALA A 45 -19.47 -27.63 -52.16
CA ALA A 45 -18.46 -27.45 -51.11
C ALA A 45 -17.10 -27.98 -51.55
N GLY A 46 -16.05 -27.16 -51.39
CA GLY A 46 -14.67 -27.59 -51.63
C GLY A 46 -14.04 -28.27 -50.41
N PRO A 47 -12.85 -28.89 -50.55
CA PRO A 47 -12.12 -29.45 -49.42
C PRO A 47 -11.81 -28.38 -48.37
N GLY A 48 -12.31 -28.55 -47.14
CA GLY A 48 -12.08 -27.63 -46.01
C GLY A 48 -13.04 -26.43 -45.93
N GLU A 49 -14.08 -26.37 -46.75
CA GLU A 49 -15.12 -25.35 -46.68
C GLU A 49 -16.40 -25.90 -46.05
N ASP A 50 -16.83 -25.32 -44.92
CA ASP A 50 -18.08 -25.68 -44.27
C ASP A 50 -19.21 -24.71 -44.65
N HIS A 51 -19.94 -25.05 -45.73
CA HIS A 51 -21.13 -24.34 -46.17
C HIS A 51 -22.22 -25.31 -46.68
N GLU A 52 -23.45 -24.83 -46.81
CA GLU A 52 -24.57 -25.55 -47.41
C GLU A 52 -24.63 -25.24 -48.92
N PRO A 53 -24.38 -26.21 -49.80
CA PRO A 53 -24.48 -26.02 -51.25
C PRO A 53 -25.95 -26.04 -51.69
N VAL A 54 -26.36 -25.06 -52.49
CA VAL A 54 -27.70 -25.00 -53.08
C VAL A 54 -27.65 -24.63 -54.56
N SER A 55 -28.67 -25.03 -55.32
CA SER A 55 -28.84 -24.52 -56.69
C SER A 55 -29.28 -23.06 -56.68
N ILE A 56 -29.09 -22.35 -57.80
CA ILE A 56 -29.58 -20.97 -57.94
C ILE A 56 -31.09 -20.89 -57.72
N ALA A 57 -31.86 -21.84 -58.28
CA ALA A 57 -33.31 -21.89 -58.11
C ALA A 57 -33.74 -22.09 -56.64
N GLU A 58 -33.01 -22.93 -55.89
CA GLU A 58 -33.28 -23.12 -54.46
C GLU A 58 -32.90 -21.88 -53.64
N TYR A 59 -31.79 -21.23 -53.97
CA TYR A 59 -31.39 -19.99 -53.34
C TYR A 59 -32.43 -18.88 -53.54
N GLU A 60 -32.93 -18.71 -54.76
CA GLU A 60 -33.96 -17.71 -55.09
C GLU A 60 -35.26 -17.97 -54.34
N ARG A 61 -35.68 -19.24 -54.24
CA ARG A 61 -36.82 -19.63 -53.41
C ARG A 61 -36.63 -19.26 -51.94
N ARG A 62 -35.46 -19.57 -51.37
CA ARG A 62 -35.13 -19.22 -49.97
C ARG A 62 -35.05 -17.70 -49.74
N LEU A 63 -34.55 -16.95 -50.73
CA LEU A 63 -34.53 -15.50 -50.68
C LEU A 63 -35.95 -14.93 -50.68
N ALA A 64 -36.83 -15.44 -51.56
CA ALA A 64 -38.23 -15.03 -51.66
C ALA A 64 -39.04 -15.36 -50.39
N THR A 65 -38.70 -16.44 -49.68
CA THR A 65 -39.33 -16.80 -48.39
C THR A 65 -38.64 -16.16 -47.17
N ASN A 66 -37.73 -15.20 -47.39
CA ASN A 66 -37.04 -14.46 -46.33
C ASN A 66 -36.25 -15.37 -45.36
N ALA A 67 -35.72 -16.49 -45.88
CA ALA A 67 -34.97 -17.47 -45.10
C ALA A 67 -33.56 -16.99 -44.68
N PHE A 68 -33.11 -15.83 -45.17
CA PHE A 68 -31.81 -15.26 -44.86
C PHE A 68 -31.92 -14.00 -43.99
N ILE A 69 -31.05 -13.91 -42.98
CA ILE A 69 -30.85 -12.66 -42.22
C ILE A 69 -30.07 -11.64 -43.05
N HIS A 70 -29.18 -12.11 -43.92
CA HIS A 70 -28.47 -11.29 -44.90
C HIS A 70 -28.09 -12.16 -46.11
N ALA A 71 -28.22 -11.57 -47.29
CA ALA A 71 -27.91 -12.19 -48.57
C ALA A 71 -27.07 -11.21 -49.39
N TRP A 72 -26.05 -11.69 -50.08
CA TRP A 72 -25.19 -10.87 -50.95
C TRP A 72 -24.60 -11.69 -52.10
N ASP A 73 -24.19 -10.98 -53.15
CA ASP A 73 -23.51 -11.55 -54.30
C ASP A 73 -22.02 -11.21 -54.26
N ALA A 74 -21.16 -12.19 -54.56
CA ALA A 74 -19.72 -11.98 -54.71
C ALA A 74 -19.11 -13.01 -55.66
N HIS A 75 -18.17 -12.58 -56.52
CA HIS A 75 -17.42 -13.48 -57.41
C HIS A 75 -18.30 -14.42 -58.26
N GLY A 76 -19.47 -13.96 -58.71
CA GLY A 76 -20.40 -14.76 -59.52
C GLY A 76 -21.20 -15.81 -58.74
N LEU A 77 -21.11 -15.81 -57.40
CA LEU A 77 -21.83 -16.69 -56.50
C LEU A 77 -22.75 -15.89 -55.58
N ARG A 78 -23.85 -16.50 -55.15
CA ARG A 78 -24.75 -15.92 -54.16
C ARG A 78 -24.53 -16.57 -52.81
N TYR A 79 -24.54 -15.75 -51.77
CA TYR A 79 -24.27 -16.13 -50.39
C TYR A 79 -25.42 -15.73 -49.48
N GLY A 80 -25.77 -16.58 -48.52
CA GLY A 80 -26.81 -16.33 -47.55
C GLY A 80 -26.39 -16.73 -46.14
N LEU A 81 -26.69 -15.87 -45.17
CA LEU A 81 -26.66 -16.23 -43.75
C LEU A 81 -28.07 -16.64 -43.32
N PRO A 82 -28.29 -17.89 -42.84
CA PRO A 82 -29.61 -18.36 -42.44
C PRO A 82 -30.25 -17.50 -41.36
N ARG A 83 -31.57 -17.31 -41.43
CA ARG A 83 -32.35 -16.62 -40.39
C ARG A 83 -32.37 -17.39 -39.06
N ALA A 84 -32.08 -18.69 -39.07
CA ALA A 84 -31.98 -19.53 -37.86
C ALA A 84 -31.00 -18.98 -36.81
N ILE A 85 -30.03 -18.15 -37.21
CA ILE A 85 -29.14 -17.40 -36.32
C ILE A 85 -29.91 -16.61 -35.25
N GLU A 86 -31.09 -16.07 -35.58
CA GLU A 86 -31.91 -15.31 -34.63
C GLU A 86 -32.34 -16.18 -33.43
N ASN A 87 -32.57 -17.48 -33.65
CA ASN A 87 -32.98 -18.42 -32.61
C ASN A 87 -31.82 -18.74 -31.66
N ASP A 88 -30.61 -18.95 -32.19
CA ASP A 88 -29.41 -19.19 -31.39
C ASP A 88 -29.06 -17.98 -30.52
N LEU A 89 -29.12 -16.77 -31.10
CA LEU A 89 -28.91 -15.53 -30.37
C LEU A 89 -29.99 -15.34 -29.29
N ALA A 90 -31.26 -15.60 -29.59
CA ALA A 90 -32.35 -15.50 -28.60
C ALA A 90 -32.19 -16.52 -27.46
N ALA A 91 -31.59 -17.68 -27.73
CA ALA A 91 -31.25 -18.70 -26.74
C ALA A 91 -29.96 -18.37 -25.94
N GLY A 92 -29.34 -17.21 -26.16
CA GLY A 92 -28.14 -16.79 -25.45
C GLY A 92 -26.84 -17.40 -25.96
N ARG A 93 -26.85 -18.09 -27.10
CA ARG A 93 -25.64 -18.68 -27.71
C ARG A 93 -24.92 -17.66 -28.57
N ASN A 94 -23.60 -17.60 -28.45
CA ASN A 94 -22.74 -16.79 -29.30
C ASN A 94 -22.65 -17.42 -30.68
N VAL A 95 -22.93 -16.65 -31.72
CA VAL A 95 -22.97 -17.16 -33.09
C VAL A 95 -21.77 -16.66 -33.86
N VAL A 96 -20.97 -17.55 -34.44
CA VAL A 96 -19.77 -17.19 -35.20
C VAL A 96 -20.00 -17.48 -36.68
N ALA A 97 -19.98 -16.42 -37.49
CA ALA A 97 -20.18 -16.50 -38.93
C ALA A 97 -18.97 -15.97 -39.69
N ASN A 98 -18.55 -16.71 -40.72
CA ASN A 98 -17.65 -16.16 -41.73
C ASN A 98 -18.44 -15.23 -42.66
N GLY A 99 -17.97 -14.00 -42.86
CA GLY A 99 -18.69 -12.98 -43.61
C GLY A 99 -17.81 -12.14 -44.53
N SER A 100 -18.48 -11.27 -45.28
CA SER A 100 -17.84 -10.22 -46.07
C SER A 100 -17.86 -8.90 -45.31
N ARG A 101 -16.81 -8.09 -45.46
CA ARG A 101 -16.79 -6.73 -44.91
C ARG A 101 -17.91 -5.84 -45.48
N ALA A 102 -18.33 -6.10 -46.73
CA ALA A 102 -19.47 -5.43 -47.36
C ALA A 102 -20.82 -5.73 -46.68
N SER A 103 -20.91 -6.86 -45.97
CA SER A 103 -22.13 -7.28 -45.25
C SER A 103 -22.28 -6.61 -43.89
N VAL A 104 -21.22 -5.98 -43.35
CA VAL A 104 -21.20 -5.45 -41.97
C VAL A 104 -22.28 -4.39 -41.76
N ALA A 105 -22.41 -3.42 -42.67
CA ALA A 105 -23.38 -2.34 -42.52
C ALA A 105 -24.82 -2.87 -42.48
N ALA A 106 -25.18 -3.77 -43.40
CA ALA A 106 -26.52 -4.37 -43.46
C ALA A 106 -26.83 -5.27 -42.26
N LEU A 107 -25.82 -5.94 -41.69
CA LEU A 107 -25.97 -6.78 -40.50
C LEU A 107 -26.04 -5.95 -39.22
N ALA A 108 -25.33 -4.83 -39.15
CA ALA A 108 -25.31 -3.94 -38.00
C ALA A 108 -26.70 -3.38 -37.68
N ASP A 109 -27.55 -3.14 -38.66
CA ASP A 109 -28.92 -2.65 -38.44
C ASP A 109 -29.91 -3.75 -38.04
N ARG A 110 -29.55 -5.03 -38.18
CA ARG A 110 -30.45 -6.18 -38.04
C ARG A 110 -30.14 -7.06 -36.84
N VAL A 111 -28.88 -7.05 -36.38
CA VAL A 111 -28.41 -7.94 -35.31
C VAL A 111 -27.65 -7.15 -34.26
N HIS A 112 -28.12 -7.24 -33.02
CA HIS A 112 -27.44 -6.69 -31.86
C HIS A 112 -27.47 -7.70 -30.70
N PRO A 113 -26.34 -7.87 -29.97
CA PRO A 113 -25.02 -7.26 -30.21
C PRO A 113 -24.24 -7.91 -31.38
N LEU A 114 -23.54 -7.09 -32.19
CA LEU A 114 -22.68 -7.49 -33.30
C LEU A 114 -21.23 -7.08 -33.01
N VAL A 115 -20.30 -8.04 -33.08
CA VAL A 115 -18.86 -7.81 -33.00
C VAL A 115 -18.23 -8.30 -34.30
N VAL A 116 -17.43 -7.45 -34.94
CA VAL A 116 -16.68 -7.79 -36.15
C VAL A 116 -15.26 -8.17 -35.76
N ILE A 117 -14.85 -9.37 -36.15
CA ILE A 117 -13.45 -9.81 -36.02
C ILE A 117 -12.78 -9.70 -37.39
N GLU A 118 -11.84 -8.77 -37.54
CA GLU A 118 -11.07 -8.59 -38.76
C GLU A 118 -9.75 -9.37 -38.67
N ILE A 119 -9.64 -10.46 -39.43
CA ILE A 119 -8.39 -11.19 -39.58
C ILE A 119 -7.49 -10.42 -40.55
N THR A 120 -6.26 -10.15 -40.12
CA THR A 120 -5.24 -9.39 -40.86
C THR A 120 -3.98 -10.22 -41.04
N ALA A 121 -3.24 -10.00 -42.13
CA ALA A 121 -1.91 -10.55 -42.34
C ALA A 121 -1.10 -9.59 -43.23
N PRO A 122 0.25 -9.58 -43.14
CA PRO A 122 1.10 -8.79 -44.03
C PRO A 122 0.83 -9.11 -45.51
N LYS A 123 1.01 -8.12 -46.39
CA LYS A 123 0.70 -8.26 -47.84
C LYS A 123 1.54 -9.35 -48.50
N GLU A 124 2.76 -9.52 -48.04
CA GLU A 124 3.73 -10.52 -48.49
C GLU A 124 3.25 -11.94 -48.17
N VAL A 125 2.68 -12.13 -46.97
CA VAL A 125 2.10 -13.41 -46.52
C VAL A 125 0.84 -13.72 -47.31
N LEU A 126 -0.03 -12.72 -47.54
CA LEU A 126 -1.22 -12.90 -48.38
C LEU A 126 -0.85 -13.26 -49.82
N ARG A 127 0.13 -12.58 -50.40
CA ARG A 127 0.65 -12.84 -51.75
C ARG A 127 1.13 -14.28 -51.88
N ALA A 128 1.96 -14.75 -50.96
CA ALA A 128 2.46 -16.13 -50.95
C ALA A 128 1.31 -17.15 -50.86
N ARG A 129 0.38 -16.97 -49.93
CA ARG A 129 -0.78 -17.87 -49.72
C ARG A 129 -1.77 -17.88 -50.89
N ILE A 130 -1.91 -16.77 -51.62
CA ILE A 130 -2.78 -16.70 -52.79
C ILE A 130 -2.11 -17.36 -54.00
N LEU A 131 -0.81 -17.13 -54.22
CA LEU A 131 -0.06 -17.76 -55.31
C LEU A 131 0.05 -19.28 -55.15
N GLU A 132 0.20 -19.77 -53.91
CA GLU A 132 0.25 -21.21 -53.60
C GLU A 132 -1.05 -21.95 -53.97
N ARG A 133 -2.19 -21.25 -54.08
CA ARG A 133 -3.47 -21.85 -54.49
C ARG A 133 -3.52 -22.18 -55.99
N GLY A 134 -2.63 -21.59 -56.81
CA GLY A 134 -2.47 -21.91 -58.23
C GLY A 134 -3.63 -21.50 -59.16
N ARG A 135 -4.53 -20.61 -58.72
CA ARG A 135 -5.77 -20.24 -59.45
C ARG A 135 -5.76 -18.84 -60.07
N GLU A 136 -4.73 -18.04 -59.83
CA GLU A 136 -4.68 -16.61 -60.17
C GLU A 136 -3.28 -16.23 -60.68
N THR A 137 -3.20 -15.31 -61.64
CA THR A 137 -1.95 -14.74 -62.15
C THR A 137 -1.38 -13.71 -61.17
N VAL A 138 -0.06 -13.48 -61.20
CA VAL A 138 0.62 -12.51 -60.32
C VAL A 138 -0.02 -11.10 -60.41
N ALA A 139 -0.47 -10.68 -61.60
CA ALA A 139 -1.13 -9.39 -61.80
C ALA A 139 -2.51 -9.31 -61.12
N GLU A 140 -3.28 -10.40 -61.14
CA GLU A 140 -4.58 -10.50 -60.46
C GLU A 140 -4.43 -10.48 -58.93
N VAL A 141 -3.37 -11.10 -58.40
CA VAL A 141 -3.05 -11.07 -56.97
C VAL A 141 -2.70 -9.66 -56.50
N GLU A 142 -1.86 -8.93 -57.24
CA GLU A 142 -1.48 -7.55 -56.90
C GLU A 142 -2.67 -6.58 -56.98
N ALA A 143 -3.49 -6.68 -58.04
CA ALA A 143 -4.70 -5.87 -58.17
C ALA A 143 -5.69 -6.11 -57.00
N ARG A 144 -5.73 -7.32 -56.47
CA ARG A 144 -6.58 -7.70 -55.33
C ARG A 144 -6.04 -7.18 -53.99
N LEU A 145 -4.72 -7.13 -53.82
CA LEU A 145 -4.04 -6.58 -52.64
C LEU A 145 -4.03 -5.04 -52.61
N ALA A 146 -4.16 -4.40 -53.78
CA ALA A 146 -4.22 -2.94 -53.92
C ALA A 146 -5.64 -2.34 -53.72
N ARG A 147 -6.67 -3.19 -53.56
CA ARG A 147 -8.06 -2.74 -53.44
C ARG A 147 -8.30 -1.96 -52.14
N GLU A 148 -8.72 -0.71 -52.26
CA GLU A 148 -9.16 0.10 -51.11
C GLU A 148 -10.40 -0.49 -50.46
N VAL A 149 -10.40 -0.51 -49.13
CA VAL A 149 -11.45 -1.14 -48.33
C VAL A 149 -12.28 -0.06 -47.64
N ALA A 150 -13.59 -0.03 -47.91
CA ALA A 150 -14.50 0.94 -47.32
C ALA A 150 -14.47 0.91 -45.78
N PRO A 151 -14.52 2.06 -45.10
CA PRO A 151 -14.53 2.14 -43.64
C PRO A 151 -15.78 1.46 -43.05
N LEU A 152 -15.62 0.86 -41.86
CA LEU A 152 -16.74 0.25 -41.14
C LEU A 152 -17.61 1.33 -40.47
N PRO A 153 -18.92 1.09 -40.26
CA PRO A 153 -19.77 1.99 -39.49
C PRO A 153 -19.24 2.19 -38.07
N ALA A 154 -19.27 3.42 -37.56
CA ALA A 154 -18.73 3.78 -36.24
C ALA A 154 -19.42 3.06 -35.04
N ARG A 155 -20.60 2.47 -35.26
CA ARG A 155 -21.38 1.77 -34.22
C ARG A 155 -21.03 0.29 -34.06
N VAL A 156 -20.06 -0.23 -34.82
CA VAL A 156 -19.70 -1.66 -34.81
C VAL A 156 -18.41 -1.87 -34.05
N ASP A 157 -18.45 -2.75 -33.05
CA ASP A 157 -17.26 -3.17 -32.31
C ASP A 157 -16.34 -3.98 -33.24
N LEU A 158 -15.13 -3.47 -33.49
CA LEU A 158 -14.12 -4.11 -34.33
C LEU A 158 -12.96 -4.65 -33.46
N ILE A 159 -12.65 -5.93 -33.60
CA ILE A 159 -11.46 -6.55 -33.02
C ILE A 159 -10.58 -7.06 -34.15
N ARG A 160 -9.30 -6.65 -34.16
CA ARG A 160 -8.34 -7.12 -35.15
C ARG A 160 -7.54 -8.29 -34.61
N VAL A 161 -7.43 -9.35 -35.40
CA VAL A 161 -6.62 -10.53 -35.08
C VAL A 161 -5.57 -10.68 -36.18
N ALA A 162 -4.31 -10.68 -35.78
CA ALA A 162 -3.19 -10.90 -36.71
C ALA A 162 -2.97 -12.40 -36.92
N ASN A 163 -3.00 -12.83 -38.18
CA ASN A 163 -2.65 -14.17 -38.65
C ASN A 163 -1.35 -14.11 -39.49
N ASP A 164 -0.31 -13.58 -38.85
CA ASP A 164 1.01 -13.28 -39.39
C ASP A 164 2.07 -14.33 -39.05
N SER A 165 1.71 -15.34 -38.25
CA SER A 165 2.59 -16.43 -37.81
C SER A 165 2.00 -17.81 -38.18
N THR A 166 1.96 -18.75 -37.24
CA THR A 166 1.42 -20.10 -37.41
C THR A 166 -0.11 -20.11 -37.31
N VAL A 167 -0.73 -21.16 -37.84
CA VAL A 167 -2.19 -21.33 -37.77
C VAL A 167 -2.64 -21.53 -36.32
N GLU A 168 -1.82 -22.20 -35.51
CA GLU A 168 -2.01 -22.44 -34.08
C GLU A 168 -2.08 -21.11 -33.30
N GLU A 169 -1.05 -20.25 -33.41
CA GLU A 169 -1.06 -18.94 -32.75
C GLU A 169 -2.19 -18.03 -33.24
N GLY A 170 -2.49 -18.06 -34.54
CA GLY A 170 -3.63 -17.34 -35.10
C GLY A 170 -4.98 -17.83 -34.52
N THR A 171 -5.09 -19.12 -34.21
CA THR A 171 -6.28 -19.74 -33.62
C THR A 171 -6.42 -19.32 -32.16
N GLU A 172 -5.34 -19.39 -31.38
CA GLU A 172 -5.33 -18.94 -29.98
C GLU A 172 -5.73 -17.46 -29.85
N ARG A 173 -5.19 -16.59 -30.74
CA ARG A 173 -5.56 -15.17 -30.77
C ARG A 173 -7.04 -14.95 -31.13
N LEU A 174 -7.59 -15.76 -32.05
CA LEU A 174 -9.00 -15.71 -32.40
C LEU A 174 -9.90 -16.16 -31.24
N ILE A 175 -9.55 -17.25 -30.57
CA ILE A 175 -10.26 -17.73 -29.37
C ILE A 175 -10.23 -16.65 -28.28
N ALA A 176 -9.06 -16.10 -27.97
CA ALA A 176 -8.90 -15.04 -26.99
C ALA A 176 -9.74 -13.79 -27.34
N ALA A 177 -9.83 -13.44 -28.62
CA ALA A 177 -10.67 -12.32 -29.08
C ALA A 177 -12.17 -12.59 -28.88
N LEU A 178 -12.65 -13.79 -29.23
CA LEU A 178 -14.05 -14.21 -29.04
C LEU A 178 -14.40 -14.23 -27.54
N GLU A 179 -13.56 -14.85 -26.72
CA GLU A 179 -13.77 -14.94 -25.28
C GLU A 179 -13.74 -13.57 -24.60
N ALA A 180 -12.74 -12.73 -24.90
CA ALA A 180 -12.64 -11.39 -24.34
C ALA A 180 -13.84 -10.52 -24.71
N ALA A 181 -14.34 -10.61 -25.94
CA ALA A 181 -15.54 -9.89 -26.35
C ALA A 181 -16.79 -10.40 -25.62
N SER A 182 -16.88 -11.72 -25.38
CA SER A 182 -17.99 -12.35 -24.65
C SER A 182 -17.97 -12.09 -23.14
N ALA A 183 -16.82 -11.70 -22.59
CA ALA A 183 -16.60 -11.46 -21.16
C ALA A 183 -16.78 -9.98 -20.75
N ARG A 184 -17.19 -9.10 -21.68
CA ARG A 184 -17.45 -7.68 -21.39
C ARG A 184 -18.71 -7.52 -20.56
N MET A 185 -18.62 -6.70 -19.51
CA MET A 185 -19.75 -6.32 -18.67
C MET A 185 -19.86 -4.80 -18.60
N ALA A 186 -21.09 -4.29 -18.56
CA ALA A 186 -21.34 -2.86 -18.39
C ALA A 186 -21.16 -2.47 -16.91
N LEU A 187 -20.37 -1.43 -16.67
CA LEU A 187 -20.11 -0.94 -15.33
C LEU A 187 -21.36 -0.30 -14.71
N ARG A 188 -21.73 -0.67 -13.49
CA ARG A 188 -22.81 -0.07 -12.72
C ARG A 188 -22.33 0.52 -11.42
N ARG A 189 -22.81 1.73 -11.12
CA ARG A 189 -22.53 2.39 -9.85
C ARG A 189 -23.59 1.98 -8.83
N LEU A 190 -23.21 1.24 -7.81
CA LEU A 190 -24.13 0.84 -6.75
C LEU A 190 -24.07 1.82 -5.59
N PRO A 191 -25.23 2.18 -4.98
CA PRO A 191 -25.29 3.09 -3.83
C PRO A 191 -24.86 2.39 -2.52
N ILE A 192 -23.71 1.72 -2.53
CA ILE A 192 -23.15 0.97 -1.41
C ILE A 192 -21.78 1.55 -1.07
N ARG A 193 -21.57 1.87 0.21
CA ARG A 193 -20.27 2.28 0.75
C ARG A 193 -19.54 1.08 1.34
N ALA A 194 -18.33 0.82 0.87
CA ALA A 194 -17.47 -0.26 1.35
C ALA A 194 -16.25 0.27 2.12
N GLY A 195 -16.17 1.57 2.36
CA GLY A 195 -15.05 2.17 3.09
C GLY A 195 -13.75 2.07 2.32
N ARG A 196 -12.77 1.30 2.83
CA ARG A 196 -11.47 1.13 2.16
C ARG A 196 -11.50 0.05 1.08
N ASP A 197 -12.43 -0.88 1.17
CA ASP A 197 -12.47 -2.06 0.30
C ASP A 197 -13.07 -1.73 -1.07
N ASN A 198 -12.44 -2.27 -2.11
CA ASN A 198 -13.03 -2.26 -3.42
C ASN A 198 -13.95 -3.48 -3.52
N ILE A 199 -15.27 -3.29 -3.63
CA ILE A 199 -16.22 -4.39 -3.75
C ILE A 199 -16.89 -4.34 -5.12
N ALA A 200 -16.85 -5.46 -5.83
CA ALA A 200 -17.57 -5.73 -7.05
C ALA A 200 -18.70 -6.73 -6.78
N TYR A 201 -19.83 -6.52 -7.44
CA TYR A 201 -21.01 -7.36 -7.36
C TYR A 201 -21.26 -7.97 -8.73
N LEU A 202 -21.16 -9.30 -8.82
CA LEU A 202 -21.38 -10.07 -10.03
C LEU A 202 -22.74 -10.77 -9.95
N PRO A 203 -23.66 -10.61 -10.91
CA PRO A 203 -24.92 -11.35 -10.92
C PRO A 203 -24.67 -12.87 -10.90
N ALA A 204 -25.37 -13.61 -10.05
CA ALA A 204 -25.27 -15.06 -9.96
C ALA A 204 -25.60 -15.74 -11.30
N ASN A 205 -26.48 -15.11 -12.09
CA ASN A 205 -26.88 -15.49 -13.44
C ASN A 205 -26.05 -14.80 -14.55
N SER A 206 -24.85 -14.30 -14.25
CA SER A 206 -23.97 -13.64 -15.24
C SER A 206 -23.72 -14.55 -16.45
N THR A 207 -23.81 -13.97 -17.64
CA THR A 207 -23.56 -14.67 -18.91
C THR A 207 -22.21 -14.34 -19.52
N ALA A 208 -21.51 -13.36 -18.95
CA ALA A 208 -20.16 -13.02 -19.35
C ALA A 208 -19.14 -13.97 -18.71
N VAL A 209 -19.36 -14.34 -17.43
CA VAL A 209 -18.42 -15.09 -16.61
C VAL A 209 -19.20 -16.07 -15.71
N ALA A 210 -18.76 -17.33 -15.63
CA ALA A 210 -19.38 -18.31 -14.73
C ALA A 210 -19.17 -17.87 -13.26
N SER A 211 -20.25 -17.59 -12.54
CA SER A 211 -20.22 -17.13 -11.14
C SER A 211 -19.49 -18.11 -10.21
N SER A 212 -19.60 -19.41 -10.48
CA SER A 212 -18.89 -20.48 -9.75
C SER A 212 -17.37 -20.36 -9.79
N SER A 213 -16.81 -19.75 -10.84
CA SER A 213 -15.37 -19.54 -10.97
C SER A 213 -14.79 -18.56 -9.95
N TYR A 214 -15.61 -17.68 -9.37
CA TYR A 214 -15.16 -16.59 -8.51
C TYR A 214 -15.60 -16.74 -7.05
N LEU A 215 -16.36 -17.80 -6.74
CA LEU A 215 -16.73 -18.18 -5.37
C LEU A 215 -15.50 -18.47 -4.49
N ASP A 216 -14.47 -19.12 -5.05
CA ASP A 216 -13.28 -19.52 -4.27
C ASP A 216 -12.14 -18.49 -4.29
N ALA A 217 -12.09 -17.64 -5.32
CA ALA A 217 -10.98 -16.70 -5.53
C ALA A 217 -11.17 -15.38 -4.77
N GLY A 218 -12.41 -15.00 -4.48
CA GLY A 218 -12.77 -13.80 -3.71
C GLY A 218 -12.38 -12.45 -4.33
N ARG A 219 -11.57 -12.40 -5.39
CA ARG A 219 -11.08 -11.18 -6.06
C ARG A 219 -11.09 -11.28 -7.59
N MET A 220 -11.28 -10.14 -8.25
CA MET A 220 -11.14 -9.98 -9.72
C MET A 220 -10.50 -8.63 -10.07
N ASP A 221 -9.88 -8.57 -11.24
CA ASP A 221 -9.44 -7.32 -11.85
C ASP A 221 -10.44 -6.91 -12.94
N LEU A 222 -10.98 -5.69 -12.81
CA LEU A 222 -11.83 -5.06 -13.81
C LEU A 222 -10.99 -4.13 -14.67
N VAL A 223 -11.00 -4.34 -15.98
CA VAL A 223 -10.16 -3.58 -16.93
C VAL A 223 -11.03 -2.94 -18.00
N GLY A 224 -10.95 -1.62 -18.15
CA GLY A 224 -11.67 -0.87 -19.19
C GLY A 224 -10.95 0.42 -19.55
N SER A 225 -10.91 0.75 -20.84
CA SER A 225 -10.34 2.02 -21.35
C SER A 225 -8.93 2.36 -20.82
N GLY A 226 -8.06 1.34 -20.70
CA GLY A 226 -6.69 1.50 -20.19
C GLY A 226 -6.56 1.67 -18.67
N ARG A 227 -7.68 1.60 -17.93
CA ARG A 227 -7.71 1.62 -16.46
C ARG A 227 -8.05 0.24 -15.92
N SER A 228 -7.61 -0.01 -14.69
CA SER A 228 -7.96 -1.23 -13.98
C SER A 228 -8.21 -0.99 -12.50
N ILE A 229 -9.10 -1.77 -11.92
CA ILE A 229 -9.27 -1.83 -10.46
C ILE A 229 -9.38 -3.29 -10.02
N ARG A 230 -8.72 -3.61 -8.90
CA ARG A 230 -8.89 -4.87 -8.19
C ARG A 230 -10.02 -4.74 -7.19
N ALA A 231 -10.94 -5.70 -7.18
CA ALA A 231 -12.07 -5.70 -6.26
C ALA A 231 -12.34 -7.09 -5.70
N ASN A 232 -12.75 -7.13 -4.42
CA ASN A 232 -13.37 -8.31 -3.83
C ASN A 232 -14.73 -8.56 -4.48
N VAL A 233 -15.07 -9.82 -4.70
CA VAL A 233 -16.24 -10.19 -5.52
C VAL A 233 -17.31 -10.80 -4.63
N ASN A 234 -18.47 -10.16 -4.62
CA ASN A 234 -19.68 -10.71 -4.04
C ASN A 234 -20.65 -11.11 -5.16
N LEU A 235 -21.42 -12.17 -4.93
CA LEU A 235 -22.49 -12.54 -5.85
C LEU A 235 -23.76 -11.74 -5.52
N ALA A 236 -24.40 -11.24 -6.57
CA ALA A 236 -25.70 -10.61 -6.52
C ALA A 236 -26.77 -11.62 -6.95
N GLU A 237 -27.78 -11.86 -6.11
CA GLU A 237 -28.89 -12.74 -6.48
C GLU A 237 -29.68 -12.18 -7.68
N PRO A 238 -30.33 -13.04 -8.49
CA PRO A 238 -31.00 -12.64 -9.73
C PRO A 238 -32.12 -11.60 -9.58
N ASP A 239 -32.68 -11.44 -8.38
CA ASP A 239 -33.72 -10.49 -8.03
C ASP A 239 -33.18 -9.09 -7.68
N TRP A 240 -31.86 -8.93 -7.62
CA TRP A 240 -31.22 -7.63 -7.43
C TRP A 240 -31.20 -6.81 -8.74
N GLN A 241 -31.03 -5.48 -8.64
CA GLN A 241 -31.12 -4.49 -9.72
C GLN A 241 -29.92 -4.52 -10.70
N LEU A 242 -29.23 -5.65 -10.82
CA LEU A 242 -28.04 -5.80 -11.64
C LEU A 242 -28.33 -6.81 -12.76
N ALA A 243 -28.32 -6.36 -14.01
CA ALA A 243 -28.62 -7.24 -15.14
C ALA A 243 -27.47 -8.26 -15.38
N PRO A 244 -27.73 -9.42 -16.01
CA PRO A 244 -26.71 -10.46 -16.25
C PRO A 244 -25.44 -10.02 -17.00
N GLY A 245 -25.52 -8.92 -17.75
CA GLY A 245 -24.39 -8.31 -18.48
C GLY A 245 -23.77 -7.11 -17.77
N GLU A 246 -24.14 -6.85 -16.51
CA GLU A 246 -23.66 -5.72 -15.72
C GLU A 246 -22.81 -6.18 -14.54
N ILE A 247 -21.86 -5.34 -14.15
CA ILE A 247 -21.08 -5.52 -12.93
C ILE A 247 -21.19 -4.28 -12.06
N GLY A 248 -21.65 -4.48 -10.82
CA GLY A 248 -21.82 -3.40 -9.87
C GLY A 248 -20.53 -3.13 -9.11
N LEU A 249 -20.18 -1.88 -8.89
CA LEU A 249 -19.12 -1.47 -7.98
C LEU A 249 -19.67 -0.68 -6.80
N SER A 250 -19.08 -0.86 -5.61
CA SER A 250 -19.25 0.09 -4.49
C SER A 250 -18.86 1.50 -4.92
N LEU A 251 -19.38 2.51 -4.23
CA LEU A 251 -19.13 3.92 -4.56
C LEU A 251 -17.63 4.23 -4.63
N GLU A 252 -16.87 3.78 -3.64
CA GLU A 252 -15.43 4.03 -3.57
C GLU A 252 -14.64 3.31 -4.67
N ALA A 253 -15.03 2.07 -5.01
CA ALA A 253 -14.41 1.32 -6.10
C ALA A 253 -14.71 1.96 -7.47
N PHE A 254 -15.95 2.38 -7.68
CA PHE A 254 -16.38 3.04 -8.91
C PHE A 254 -15.62 4.35 -9.12
N ASP A 255 -15.55 5.18 -8.07
CA ASP A 255 -14.87 6.48 -8.12
C ASP A 255 -13.35 6.30 -8.35
N ARG A 256 -12.72 5.27 -7.77
CA ARG A 256 -11.30 4.92 -7.99
C ARG A 256 -11.01 4.43 -9.41
N LEU A 257 -11.88 3.61 -9.98
CA LEU A 257 -11.76 3.18 -11.38
C LEU A 257 -11.93 4.40 -12.32
N GLY A 258 -12.83 5.32 -11.96
CA GLY A 258 -13.00 6.61 -12.61
C GLY A 258 -13.43 6.52 -14.08
N LEU A 259 -14.16 5.48 -14.43
CA LEU A 259 -14.79 5.31 -15.74
C LEU A 259 -16.28 5.70 -15.67
N PRO A 260 -16.88 6.24 -16.74
CA PRO A 260 -18.31 6.52 -16.79
C PRO A 260 -19.17 5.26 -16.58
N GLU A 261 -20.38 5.42 -16.05
CA GLU A 261 -21.33 4.32 -15.92
C GLU A 261 -21.72 3.78 -17.30
N GLY A 262 -21.91 2.46 -17.40
CA GLY A 262 -22.17 1.77 -18.66
C GLY A 262 -20.91 1.46 -19.49
N THR A 263 -19.73 1.95 -19.09
CA THR A 263 -18.48 1.64 -19.79
C THR A 263 -18.26 0.12 -19.80
N PRO A 264 -17.98 -0.50 -20.95
CA PRO A 264 -17.68 -1.93 -21.02
C PRO A 264 -16.32 -2.21 -20.36
N VAL A 265 -16.32 -3.11 -19.38
CA VAL A 265 -15.13 -3.60 -18.68
C VAL A 265 -14.98 -5.10 -18.89
N ASN A 266 -13.75 -5.57 -18.95
CA ASN A 266 -13.44 -7.00 -18.93
C ASN A 266 -13.13 -7.43 -17.51
N ILE A 267 -13.65 -8.59 -17.12
CA ILE A 267 -13.28 -9.27 -15.89
C ILE A 267 -12.09 -10.18 -16.18
N ARG A 268 -11.03 -10.04 -15.39
CA ARG A 268 -9.91 -10.97 -15.36
C ARG A 268 -9.81 -11.59 -13.98
N ARG A 269 -9.50 -12.88 -13.92
CA ARG A 269 -8.97 -13.46 -12.69
C ARG A 269 -7.66 -12.76 -12.40
N THR A 270 -7.48 -12.32 -11.16
CA THR A 270 -6.17 -11.88 -10.70
C THR A 270 -5.24 -13.09 -10.75
N PRO A 271 -4.19 -13.08 -11.57
CA PRO A 271 -3.21 -14.16 -11.56
C PRO A 271 -2.56 -14.20 -10.17
N SER A 272 -2.34 -15.42 -9.65
CA SER A 272 -1.57 -15.60 -8.43
C SER A 272 -0.19 -14.98 -8.65
N PRO A 273 0.33 -14.14 -7.74
CA PRO A 273 1.67 -13.59 -7.90
C PRO A 273 2.70 -14.71 -7.90
N ASP A 274 3.74 -14.58 -8.74
CA ASP A 274 4.86 -15.53 -8.78
C ASP A 274 5.56 -15.64 -7.41
N SER A 275 5.47 -14.60 -6.57
CA SER A 275 6.02 -14.62 -5.22
C SER A 275 5.20 -15.42 -4.20
N ARG A 276 4.03 -15.97 -4.57
CA ARG A 276 3.20 -16.74 -3.63
C ARG A 276 3.89 -17.98 -3.10
N ASP A 277 4.72 -18.64 -3.91
CA ASP A 277 5.52 -19.76 -3.45
C ASP A 277 6.58 -19.32 -2.43
N LEU A 278 7.16 -18.12 -2.59
CA LEU A 278 8.07 -17.53 -1.60
C LEU A 278 7.34 -17.22 -0.28
N LEU A 279 6.14 -16.66 -0.37
CA LEU A 279 5.29 -16.39 0.79
C LEU A 279 4.95 -17.70 1.54
N ARG A 280 4.55 -18.75 0.82
CA ARG A 280 4.28 -20.08 1.39
C ARG A 280 5.52 -20.71 2.02
N ARG A 281 6.69 -20.56 1.40
CA ARG A 281 7.96 -21.03 1.97
C ARG A 281 8.23 -20.37 3.33
N LYS A 282 8.02 -19.05 3.47
CA LYS A 282 8.16 -18.41 4.78
C LYS A 282 7.13 -18.90 5.78
N ILE A 283 5.86 -19.06 5.37
CA ILE A 283 4.80 -19.64 6.23
C ILE A 283 5.20 -21.04 6.73
N ALA A 284 5.88 -21.84 5.90
CA ALA A 284 6.41 -23.14 6.26
C ALA A 284 7.69 -23.09 7.14
N GLY A 285 8.15 -21.90 7.53
CA GLY A 285 9.33 -21.70 8.39
C GLY A 285 10.67 -21.66 7.65
N GLN A 286 10.68 -21.56 6.32
CA GLN A 286 11.93 -21.48 5.55
C GLN A 286 12.51 -20.07 5.57
N ARG A 287 13.85 -20.00 5.60
CA ARG A 287 14.61 -18.77 5.43
C ARG A 287 14.42 -18.18 4.02
N LEU A 288 14.22 -16.86 3.93
CA LEU A 288 14.13 -16.14 2.66
C LEU A 288 15.31 -15.18 2.43
N SER A 289 15.65 -14.93 1.15
CA SER A 289 16.66 -13.94 0.75
C SER A 289 16.09 -12.52 0.72
N THR A 290 16.98 -11.53 0.50
CA THR A 290 16.57 -10.12 0.36
C THR A 290 15.63 -9.93 -0.84
N GLU A 291 15.96 -10.56 -1.96
CA GLU A 291 15.21 -10.49 -3.23
C GLU A 291 13.84 -11.15 -3.08
N ALA A 292 13.76 -12.24 -2.33
CA ALA A 292 12.49 -12.89 -2.03
C ALA A 292 11.57 -11.98 -1.19
N TYR A 293 12.10 -11.38 -0.11
CA TYR A 293 11.34 -10.40 0.67
C TYR A 293 10.95 -9.17 -0.15
N GLU A 294 11.82 -8.67 -1.02
CA GLU A 294 11.51 -7.56 -1.91
C GLU A 294 10.32 -7.90 -2.82
N THR A 295 10.31 -9.09 -3.41
CA THR A 295 9.25 -9.52 -4.31
C THR A 295 7.93 -9.69 -3.55
N ILE A 296 7.95 -10.32 -2.37
CA ILE A 296 6.78 -10.45 -1.49
C ILE A 296 6.25 -9.07 -1.09
N PHE A 297 7.10 -8.16 -0.60
CA PHE A 297 6.67 -6.83 -0.15
C PHE A 297 6.08 -6.01 -1.30
N ARG A 298 6.63 -6.14 -2.51
CA ARG A 298 6.07 -5.49 -3.71
C ARG A 298 4.67 -5.98 -3.99
N ASP A 299 4.48 -7.30 -4.00
CA ASP A 299 3.17 -7.90 -4.26
C ASP A 299 2.17 -7.65 -3.11
N ILE A 300 2.62 -7.47 -1.86
CA ILE A 300 1.79 -6.99 -0.74
C ILE A 300 1.34 -5.54 -0.98
N VAL A 301 2.26 -4.64 -1.32
CA VAL A 301 1.95 -3.22 -1.57
C VAL A 301 1.02 -3.05 -2.78
N GLU A 302 1.14 -3.92 -3.79
CA GLU A 302 0.27 -3.97 -4.97
C GLU A 302 -1.03 -4.76 -4.75
N ASP A 303 -1.35 -5.11 -3.50
CA ASP A 303 -2.58 -5.82 -3.09
C ASP A 303 -2.83 -7.13 -3.87
N ARG A 304 -1.76 -7.87 -4.18
CA ARG A 304 -1.81 -9.14 -4.94
C ARG A 304 -2.05 -10.37 -4.07
N TYR A 305 -2.08 -10.20 -2.75
CA TYR A 305 -2.34 -11.26 -1.79
C TYR A 305 -3.67 -11.08 -1.07
N PRO A 306 -4.43 -12.16 -0.82
CA PRO A 306 -5.48 -12.16 0.18
C PRO A 306 -4.91 -11.70 1.54
N GLU A 307 -5.67 -10.90 2.29
CA GLU A 307 -5.24 -10.40 3.60
C GLU A 307 -4.89 -11.54 4.57
N SER A 308 -5.61 -12.67 4.50
CA SER A 308 -5.33 -13.87 5.28
C SER A 308 -3.94 -14.46 5.01
N GLU A 309 -3.46 -14.43 3.77
CA GLU A 309 -2.12 -14.90 3.42
C GLU A 309 -1.04 -13.93 3.94
N VAL A 310 -1.29 -12.62 3.84
CA VAL A 310 -0.40 -11.60 4.40
C VAL A 310 -0.33 -11.73 5.92
N ALA A 311 -1.45 -11.92 6.59
CA ALA A 311 -1.51 -12.11 8.04
C ALA A 311 -0.74 -13.37 8.48
N ALA A 312 -0.92 -14.49 7.79
CA ALA A 312 -0.19 -15.73 8.06
C ALA A 312 1.33 -15.55 7.87
N PHE A 313 1.73 -14.87 6.80
CA PHE A 313 3.13 -14.52 6.55
C PHE A 313 3.72 -13.64 7.66
N LEU A 314 3.02 -12.56 8.04
CA LEU A 314 3.48 -11.63 9.08
C LEU A 314 3.58 -12.30 10.43
N LEU A 315 2.61 -13.14 10.82
CA LEU A 315 2.66 -13.90 12.07
C LEU A 315 3.93 -14.75 12.14
N LYS A 316 4.22 -15.50 11.06
CA LYS A 316 5.41 -16.36 10.99
C LYS A 316 6.71 -15.56 10.97
N ALA A 317 6.76 -14.46 10.22
CA ALA A 317 7.93 -13.57 10.21
C ALA A 317 8.18 -12.91 11.57
N ILE A 318 7.15 -12.47 12.27
CA ILE A 318 7.29 -11.84 13.60
C ILE A 318 7.86 -12.82 14.62
N GLN A 319 7.54 -14.11 14.51
CA GLN A 319 7.98 -15.18 15.42
C GLN A 319 9.36 -15.76 15.08
N GLU A 320 9.70 -15.90 13.80
CA GLU A 320 10.81 -16.76 13.35
C GLU A 320 11.80 -16.07 12.40
N LEU A 321 12.04 -14.77 12.56
CA LEU A 321 13.15 -14.12 11.87
C LEU A 321 14.47 -14.42 12.58
N ASP A 322 15.40 -15.07 11.90
CA ASP A 322 16.80 -15.09 12.36
C ASP A 322 17.54 -13.80 11.98
N ASP A 323 18.76 -13.64 12.49
CA ASP A 323 19.56 -12.43 12.33
C ASP A 323 19.84 -12.07 10.85
N GLU A 324 20.08 -13.06 10.00
CA GLU A 324 20.30 -12.85 8.56
C GLU A 324 19.02 -12.40 7.87
N GLU A 325 17.88 -12.98 8.24
CA GLU A 325 16.60 -12.56 7.70
C GLU A 325 16.21 -11.15 8.17
N VAL A 326 16.54 -10.74 9.40
CA VAL A 326 16.30 -9.34 9.82
C VAL A 326 17.09 -8.37 8.94
N VAL A 327 18.34 -8.70 8.58
CA VAL A 327 19.13 -7.94 7.61
C VAL A 327 18.45 -7.93 6.24
N ALA A 328 17.99 -9.08 5.76
CA ALA A 328 17.32 -9.22 4.47
C ALA A 328 16.02 -8.40 4.39
N VAL A 329 15.18 -8.47 5.43
CA VAL A 329 13.97 -7.65 5.56
C VAL A 329 14.32 -6.17 5.59
N ALA A 330 15.33 -5.77 6.35
CA ALA A 330 15.75 -4.37 6.41
C ALA A 330 16.20 -3.84 5.04
N ARG A 331 17.00 -4.62 4.30
CA ARG A 331 17.45 -4.29 2.93
C ARG A 331 16.28 -4.21 1.95
N ALA A 332 15.39 -5.20 1.97
CA ALA A 332 14.21 -5.22 1.11
C ALA A 332 13.34 -3.98 1.35
N ARG A 333 13.11 -3.61 2.61
CA ARG A 333 12.34 -2.40 2.97
C ARG A 333 12.97 -1.11 2.45
N CYS A 334 14.31 -1.02 2.40
CA CYS A 334 15.01 0.15 1.85
C CYS A 334 14.76 0.35 0.34
N ARG A 335 14.26 -0.66 -0.39
CA ARG A 335 13.94 -0.54 -1.82
C ARG A 335 12.63 0.18 -2.11
N PHE A 336 11.75 0.28 -1.11
CA PHE A 336 10.42 0.90 -1.26
C PHE A 336 10.39 2.39 -0.98
N MET A 337 11.52 2.99 -0.58
CA MET A 337 11.61 4.43 -0.32
C MET A 337 12.93 5.00 -0.83
N PRO A 338 12.90 6.17 -1.50
CA PRO A 338 14.11 6.82 -1.96
C PRO A 338 14.94 7.32 -0.77
N ARG A 339 16.26 7.10 -0.81
CA ARG A 339 17.18 7.65 0.17
C ARG A 339 17.45 9.13 -0.13
N ILE A 340 17.41 9.97 0.90
CA ILE A 340 17.87 11.35 0.80
C ILE A 340 19.40 11.35 0.79
N ASP A 341 20.00 11.94 -0.26
CA ASP A 341 21.43 12.25 -0.29
C ASP A 341 21.66 13.68 0.22
N TRP A 342 22.56 13.78 1.19
CA TRP A 342 22.95 15.03 1.86
C TRP A 342 24.32 15.55 1.38
N SER A 343 25.02 14.80 0.52
CA SER A 343 26.37 15.14 0.07
C SER A 343 27.36 15.40 1.22
N ALA A 344 27.12 14.76 2.36
CA ALA A 344 27.92 14.85 3.57
C ALA A 344 28.38 13.44 3.98
N PRO A 345 29.64 13.26 4.40
CA PRO A 345 30.15 11.94 4.77
C PRO A 345 29.51 11.41 6.07
N ILE A 346 29.17 12.32 6.98
CA ILE A 346 28.62 11.99 8.30
C ILE A 346 27.27 12.70 8.45
N VAL A 347 26.22 11.89 8.52
CA VAL A 347 24.85 12.31 8.82
C VAL A 347 24.39 11.46 9.99
N VAL A 348 24.08 12.11 11.10
CA VAL A 348 23.81 11.43 12.38
C VAL A 348 22.31 11.39 12.66
N ASP A 349 21.83 10.33 13.33
CA ASP A 349 20.48 10.26 13.88
C ASP A 349 20.53 9.63 15.28
N LYS A 350 19.51 9.89 16.09
CA LYS A 350 19.31 9.28 17.41
C LYS A 350 17.96 8.60 17.46
N HIS A 351 17.91 7.30 17.71
CA HIS A 351 16.65 6.60 17.96
C HIS A 351 16.50 6.23 19.44
N SER A 352 15.26 5.92 19.87
CA SER A 352 14.99 5.29 21.17
C SER A 352 13.87 4.29 20.97
N LEU A 353 14.00 3.08 21.52
CA LEU A 353 12.90 2.12 21.53
C LEU A 353 11.65 2.64 22.27
N GLY A 354 11.84 3.67 23.09
CA GLY A 354 10.78 4.32 23.84
C GLY A 354 10.30 3.47 25.00
N GLY A 355 9.05 3.71 25.42
CA GLY A 355 8.44 3.04 26.58
C GLY A 355 8.76 3.70 27.93
N ILE A 356 9.65 4.71 27.95
CA ILE A 356 9.96 5.50 29.16
C ILE A 356 9.23 6.85 29.08
N PRO A 357 8.37 7.18 30.07
CA PRO A 357 7.69 8.48 30.15
C PRO A 357 8.69 9.64 30.29
N GLY A 358 8.33 10.83 29.78
CA GLY A 358 9.11 12.06 29.94
C GLY A 358 10.42 12.15 29.13
N SER A 359 10.92 11.04 28.58
CA SER A 359 12.18 11.01 27.82
C SER A 359 12.05 11.72 26.46
N ARG A 360 12.22 13.05 26.44
CA ARG A 360 12.22 13.93 25.25
C ARG A 360 13.58 14.53 24.93
N ILE A 361 14.63 13.80 25.28
CA ILE A 361 16.02 14.20 25.00
C ILE A 361 16.27 14.54 23.52
N THR A 362 15.49 14.00 22.59
CA THR A 362 15.66 14.28 21.14
C THR A 362 15.57 15.78 20.82
N LEU A 363 14.70 16.53 21.49
CA LEU A 363 14.56 17.98 21.28
C LEU A 363 15.76 18.77 21.83
N ILE A 364 16.60 18.14 22.66
CA ILE A 364 17.84 18.73 23.19
C ILE A 364 19.03 18.26 22.36
N VAL A 365 19.07 16.97 22.00
CA VAL A 365 20.14 16.35 21.22
C VAL A 365 20.27 17.00 19.84
N VAL A 366 19.16 17.15 19.11
CA VAL A 366 19.15 17.69 17.75
C VAL A 366 19.78 19.08 17.65
N PRO A 367 19.35 20.09 18.44
CA PRO A 367 19.95 21.41 18.35
C PRO A 367 21.41 21.47 18.81
N ILE A 368 21.84 20.66 19.79
CA ILE A 368 23.26 20.63 20.18
C ILE A 368 24.13 20.07 19.04
N VAL A 369 23.68 18.99 18.41
CA VAL A 369 24.38 18.36 17.28
C VAL A 369 24.43 19.30 16.06
N ALA A 370 23.31 19.93 15.73
CA ALA A 370 23.25 20.90 14.63
C ALA A 370 24.09 22.16 14.92
N ALA A 371 24.15 22.63 16.18
CA ALA A 371 25.01 23.75 16.58
C ALA A 371 26.51 23.40 16.53
N HIS A 372 26.87 22.13 16.71
CA HIS A 372 28.23 21.67 16.49
C HIS A 372 28.62 21.67 15.00
N GLY A 373 27.65 21.39 14.11
CA GLY A 373 27.84 21.43 12.65
C GLY A 373 27.62 20.10 11.92
N LEU A 374 27.15 19.05 12.61
CA LEU A 374 26.76 17.79 11.96
C LEU A 374 25.31 17.87 11.49
N LEU A 375 25.01 17.19 10.37
CA LEU A 375 23.65 17.07 9.87
C LEU A 375 22.86 16.01 10.65
N ILE A 376 21.67 16.38 11.15
CA ILE A 376 20.77 15.50 11.90
C ILE A 376 19.31 15.60 11.41
N PRO A 377 18.94 14.89 10.32
CA PRO A 377 17.59 14.90 9.74
C PRO A 377 16.62 14.01 10.54
N LYS A 378 16.32 14.39 11.79
CA LYS A 378 15.62 13.50 12.73
C LYS A 378 14.16 13.29 12.34
N THR A 379 13.79 12.03 12.14
CA THR A 379 12.40 11.60 11.90
C THR A 379 11.85 10.85 13.11
N SER A 380 10.64 11.19 13.57
CA SER A 380 9.99 10.63 14.77
C SER A 380 8.56 10.18 14.51
N SER A 381 8.09 9.15 15.21
CA SER A 381 6.66 8.83 15.29
C SER A 381 5.96 9.68 16.37
N ARG A 382 4.63 9.70 16.31
CA ARG A 382 3.78 10.17 17.41
C ARG A 382 3.67 9.11 18.50
N ALA A 383 3.12 9.51 19.65
CA ALA A 383 2.72 8.58 20.70
C ALA A 383 1.77 7.51 20.15
N ILE A 384 1.94 6.28 20.64
CA ILE A 384 0.96 5.20 20.43
C ILE A 384 0.32 4.87 21.79
N THR A 385 1.14 4.58 22.80
CA THR A 385 0.68 4.20 24.15
C THR A 385 1.14 5.15 25.26
N SER A 386 2.07 6.06 24.97
CA SER A 386 2.61 7.05 25.92
C SER A 386 1.75 8.33 25.99
N ALA A 387 1.94 9.13 27.04
CA ALA A 387 1.26 10.43 27.20
C ALA A 387 1.73 11.52 26.21
N SER A 388 2.78 11.24 25.43
CA SER A 388 3.30 12.10 24.35
C SER A 388 4.37 11.35 23.55
N GLY A 389 4.65 11.80 22.34
CA GLY A 389 5.74 11.34 21.48
C GLY A 389 6.64 12.51 21.08
N THR A 390 7.83 12.22 20.57
CA THR A 390 8.77 13.29 20.13
C THR A 390 8.15 14.20 19.08
N ALA A 391 7.41 13.65 18.11
CA ALA A 391 6.70 14.46 17.11
C ALA A 391 5.60 15.31 17.75
N ASP A 392 4.88 14.81 18.75
CA ASP A 392 3.80 15.56 19.42
C ASP A 392 4.35 16.77 20.20
N VAL A 393 5.51 16.61 20.85
CA VAL A 393 6.18 17.70 21.58
C VAL A 393 6.77 18.73 20.62
N MET A 394 7.38 18.31 19.51
CA MET A 394 7.83 19.26 18.50
C MET A 394 6.65 20.01 17.86
N GLU A 395 5.54 19.31 17.60
CA GLU A 395 4.32 19.92 17.03
C GLU A 395 3.70 20.99 17.93
N ALA A 396 3.98 20.97 19.23
CA ALA A 396 3.53 22.02 20.16
C ALA A 396 4.30 23.34 20.03
N CYS A 397 5.35 23.40 19.20
CA CYS A 397 6.17 24.60 19.01
C CYS A 397 6.67 24.84 17.57
N ALA A 398 6.48 23.88 16.65
CA ALA A 398 6.77 24.01 15.23
C ALA A 398 6.06 22.94 14.39
N ARG A 399 5.86 23.17 13.09
CA ARG A 399 5.28 22.18 12.17
C ARG A 399 6.16 20.92 12.07
N VAL A 400 5.54 19.74 12.10
CA VAL A 400 6.23 18.44 11.97
C VAL A 400 5.84 17.64 10.73
N ASP A 401 4.72 17.98 10.09
CA ASP A 401 4.23 17.34 8.87
C ASP A 401 4.95 17.91 7.65
N LEU A 402 6.22 17.53 7.47
CA LEU A 402 7.12 18.04 6.46
C LEU A 402 7.20 17.09 5.25
N THR A 403 7.23 17.65 4.04
CA THR A 403 7.54 16.90 2.82
C THR A 403 9.05 16.57 2.73
N PRO A 404 9.49 15.66 1.85
CA PRO A 404 10.91 15.44 1.59
C PRO A 404 11.68 16.72 1.23
N ASP A 405 11.06 17.61 0.44
CA ASP A 405 11.66 18.89 0.05
C ASP A 405 11.75 19.87 1.23
N ASP A 406 10.71 19.94 2.09
CA ASP A 406 10.76 20.71 3.33
C ASP A 406 11.93 20.24 4.21
N VAL A 407 12.09 18.92 4.38
CA VAL A 407 13.15 18.34 5.20
C VAL A 407 14.52 18.68 4.63
N ARG A 408 14.70 18.52 3.30
CA ARG A 408 15.95 18.89 2.64
C ARG A 408 16.29 20.36 2.87
N ARG A 409 15.34 21.26 2.66
CA ARG A 409 15.53 22.69 2.89
C ARG A 409 15.92 23.01 4.33
N VAL A 410 15.13 22.54 5.31
CA VAL A 410 15.35 22.84 6.74
C VAL A 410 16.72 22.34 7.21
N VAL A 411 17.09 21.12 6.83
CA VAL A 411 18.37 20.53 7.27
C VAL A 411 19.56 21.23 6.62
N LEU A 412 19.47 21.63 5.35
CA LEU A 412 20.54 22.40 4.68
C LEU A 412 20.68 23.81 5.25
N GLU A 413 19.58 24.44 5.68
CA GLU A 413 19.59 25.78 6.29
C GLU A 413 20.12 25.77 7.73
N THR A 414 19.76 24.77 8.53
CA THR A 414 19.95 24.81 9.99
C THR A 414 20.89 23.75 10.53
N GLY A 415 21.15 22.68 9.76
CA GLY A 415 21.90 21.50 10.20
C GLY A 415 21.03 20.40 10.82
N GLY A 416 19.74 20.63 11.08
CA GLY A 416 18.90 19.61 11.69
C GLY A 416 17.40 19.85 11.54
N CYS A 417 16.61 18.81 11.71
CA CYS A 417 15.16 18.93 11.78
C CYS A 417 14.59 17.90 12.75
N ILE A 418 13.35 18.08 13.21
CA ILE A 418 12.54 17.09 13.90
C ILE A 418 11.20 16.98 13.17
N ALA A 419 11.11 16.02 12.26
CA ALA A 419 9.94 15.76 11.42
C ALA A 419 9.14 14.54 11.90
N TRP A 420 7.85 14.50 11.57
CA TRP A 420 7.03 13.30 11.72
C TRP A 420 7.27 12.34 10.55
N ASN A 421 7.36 11.04 10.83
CA ASN A 421 7.63 10.01 9.81
C ASN A 421 6.57 9.96 8.69
N GLY A 422 5.33 10.42 8.94
CA GLY A 422 4.16 10.21 8.06
C GLY A 422 4.38 10.57 6.59
N ARG A 423 4.60 11.85 6.27
CA ARG A 423 4.83 12.28 4.87
C ARG A 423 6.22 11.97 4.33
N LEU A 424 7.16 11.59 5.19
CA LEU A 424 8.58 11.55 4.85
C LEU A 424 9.07 10.13 4.53
N ASN A 425 8.84 9.18 5.44
CA ASN A 425 9.40 7.83 5.36
C ASN A 425 8.47 6.76 5.95
N HIS A 426 7.16 7.01 5.90
CA HIS A 426 6.15 6.00 6.17
C HIS A 426 5.79 5.32 4.85
N SER A 427 6.16 4.04 4.72
CA SER A 427 5.94 3.30 3.47
C SER A 427 4.50 2.77 3.40
N PRO A 428 3.93 2.55 2.20
CA PRO A 428 2.64 1.84 2.05
C PRO A 428 2.64 0.46 2.73
N LEU A 429 3.80 -0.20 2.77
CA LEU A 429 3.99 -1.45 3.50
C LEU A 429 3.77 -1.28 5.01
N ASP A 430 4.18 -0.15 5.60
CA ASP A 430 3.92 0.13 7.01
C ASP A 430 2.42 0.23 7.30
N ASP A 431 1.63 0.84 6.42
CA ASP A 431 0.17 0.94 6.61
C ASP A 431 -0.48 -0.44 6.64
N ILE A 432 -0.15 -1.29 5.67
CA ILE A 432 -0.68 -2.65 5.55
C ILE A 432 -0.28 -3.49 6.76
N VAL A 433 1.01 -3.51 7.10
CA VAL A 433 1.53 -4.29 8.23
C VAL A 433 0.90 -3.83 9.54
N ASN A 434 0.83 -2.52 9.79
CA ASN A 434 0.26 -1.98 11.03
C ASN A 434 -1.24 -2.25 11.16
N ALA A 435 -1.98 -2.28 10.04
CA ALA A 435 -3.41 -2.60 10.04
C ALA A 435 -3.67 -4.03 10.53
N ILE A 436 -2.75 -4.96 10.27
CA ILE A 436 -2.85 -6.37 10.70
C ILE A 436 -2.26 -6.58 12.10
N THR A 437 -1.06 -6.06 12.37
CA THR A 437 -0.32 -6.42 13.58
C THR A 437 -0.82 -5.71 14.84
N ARG A 438 -1.22 -4.44 14.74
CA ARG A 438 -1.61 -3.64 15.91
C ARG A 438 -2.88 -4.13 16.59
N PRO A 439 -3.99 -4.45 15.88
CA PRO A 439 -5.20 -4.96 16.53
C PRO A 439 -4.97 -6.29 17.23
N LEU A 440 -4.04 -7.10 16.73
CA LEU A 440 -3.68 -8.40 17.29
C LEU A 440 -2.62 -8.33 18.40
N GLY A 441 -2.07 -7.14 18.69
CA GLY A 441 -0.99 -6.97 19.65
C GLY A 441 0.31 -7.68 19.27
N LEU A 442 0.52 -7.96 17.97
CA LEU A 442 1.72 -8.62 17.47
C LEU A 442 2.86 -7.60 17.39
N ASP A 443 3.79 -7.67 18.35
CA ASP A 443 5.02 -6.87 18.37
C ASP A 443 6.23 -7.80 18.43
N SER A 444 7.23 -7.54 17.58
CA SER A 444 8.50 -8.27 17.58
C SER A 444 9.64 -7.26 17.50
N ASN A 445 10.55 -7.38 18.47
CA ASN A 445 11.77 -6.58 18.51
C ASN A 445 12.58 -6.73 17.22
N ARG A 446 12.64 -7.95 16.65
CA ARG A 446 13.37 -8.26 15.42
C ARG A 446 12.78 -7.55 14.20
N TRP A 447 11.47 -7.61 14.02
CA TRP A 447 10.77 -6.86 12.96
C TRP A 447 10.93 -5.34 13.14
N SER A 448 10.86 -4.87 14.38
CA SER A 448 11.03 -3.47 14.74
C SER A 448 12.42 -2.95 14.38
N VAL A 449 13.50 -3.71 14.61
CA VAL A 449 14.87 -3.32 14.21
C VAL A 449 14.95 -3.04 12.71
N ALA A 450 14.44 -3.95 11.88
CA ALA A 450 14.43 -3.78 10.42
C ALA A 450 13.60 -2.56 9.99
N SER A 451 12.43 -2.35 10.60
CA SER A 451 11.57 -1.19 10.33
C SER A 451 12.22 0.14 10.75
N ILE A 452 12.89 0.18 11.90
CA ILE A 452 13.54 1.38 12.43
C ILE A 452 14.74 1.77 11.57
N LEU A 453 15.64 0.82 11.28
CA LEU A 453 16.87 1.13 10.56
C LEU A 453 16.63 1.45 9.08
N SER A 454 15.65 0.81 8.43
CA SER A 454 15.28 1.17 7.05
C SER A 454 14.79 2.62 6.94
N LYS A 455 14.06 3.12 7.94
CA LYS A 455 13.62 4.54 8.01
C LYS A 455 14.78 5.50 8.25
N LYS A 456 15.74 5.12 9.09
CA LYS A 456 16.97 5.88 9.36
C LYS A 456 17.84 5.99 8.11
N TRP A 457 17.98 4.87 7.39
CA TRP A 457 18.67 4.79 6.10
C TRP A 457 18.00 5.68 5.05
N THR A 458 16.67 5.62 4.94
CA THR A 458 15.88 6.44 4.00
C THR A 458 16.07 7.94 4.24
N ALA A 459 16.13 8.35 5.52
CA ALA A 459 16.42 9.74 5.90
C ALA A 459 17.87 10.19 5.56
N GLY A 460 18.70 9.33 4.98
CA GLY A 460 20.06 9.66 4.58
C GLY A 460 21.11 9.51 5.68
N SER A 461 20.74 8.95 6.84
CA SER A 461 21.68 8.77 7.96
C SER A 461 22.83 7.85 7.54
N THR A 462 24.02 8.10 8.09
CA THR A 462 25.19 7.21 8.01
C THR A 462 25.57 6.67 9.38
N HIS A 463 25.31 7.43 10.45
CA HIS A 463 25.60 7.05 11.83
C HIS A 463 24.33 7.15 12.69
N VAL A 464 24.05 6.15 13.53
CA VAL A 464 22.84 6.13 14.36
C VAL A 464 23.17 5.69 15.79
N VAL A 465 22.79 6.51 16.77
CA VAL A 465 22.82 6.09 18.18
C VAL A 465 21.43 5.65 18.62
N VAL A 466 21.30 4.46 19.21
CA VAL A 466 20.03 3.87 19.63
C VAL A 466 19.99 3.78 21.15
N ASP A 467 19.03 4.46 21.77
CA ASP A 467 18.71 4.35 23.18
C ASP A 467 17.88 3.08 23.44
N MET A 468 18.38 2.24 24.34
CA MET A 468 17.82 0.93 24.71
C MET A 468 17.42 0.90 26.18
N PRO A 469 16.30 1.54 26.57
CA PRO A 469 15.89 1.56 27.96
C PRO A 469 15.45 0.16 28.43
N TYR A 470 15.96 -0.28 29.57
CA TYR A 470 15.54 -1.50 30.22
C TYR A 470 15.03 -1.24 31.64
N GLY A 471 14.10 -2.06 32.10
CA GLY A 471 13.55 -1.98 33.44
C GLY A 471 12.23 -2.74 33.55
N PRO A 472 11.69 -2.88 34.78
CA PRO A 472 10.50 -3.72 35.02
C PRO A 472 9.31 -3.37 34.11
N ARG A 473 9.17 -2.07 33.83
CA ARG A 473 8.06 -1.51 33.05
C ARG A 473 8.49 -0.95 31.69
N ALA A 474 9.76 -1.06 31.33
CA ALA A 474 10.22 -0.72 29.99
C ALA A 474 9.82 -1.82 28.99
N LYS A 475 10.02 -1.56 27.70
CA LYS A 475 9.85 -2.60 26.67
C LYS A 475 10.80 -3.77 26.90
N LEU A 476 12.06 -3.46 27.20
CA LEU A 476 13.09 -4.44 27.54
C LEU A 476 13.11 -4.63 29.06
N LYS A 477 13.06 -5.88 29.51
CA LYS A 477 12.90 -6.22 30.93
C LYS A 477 14.22 -6.30 31.69
N SER A 478 15.31 -6.57 30.98
CA SER A 478 16.63 -6.76 31.58
C SER A 478 17.74 -6.12 30.76
N LEU A 479 18.88 -5.90 31.41
CA LEU A 479 20.11 -5.47 30.74
C LEU A 479 20.56 -6.49 29.68
N ALA A 480 20.41 -7.79 29.95
CA ALA A 480 20.76 -8.86 29.01
C ALA A 480 19.96 -8.75 27.70
N GLU A 481 18.64 -8.56 27.81
CA GLU A 481 17.75 -8.35 26.65
C GLU A 481 18.13 -7.08 25.87
N ALA A 482 18.47 -5.99 26.57
CA ALA A 482 18.91 -4.75 25.93
C ALA A 482 20.24 -4.89 25.18
N LEU A 483 21.19 -5.65 25.73
CA LEU A 483 22.46 -5.96 25.08
C LEU A 483 22.29 -6.88 23.88
N GLU A 484 21.41 -7.88 23.98
CA GLU A 484 21.08 -8.77 22.87
C GLU A 484 20.46 -8.01 21.69
N LEU A 485 19.40 -7.24 21.96
CA LEU A 485 18.76 -6.42 20.93
C LEU A 485 19.69 -5.32 20.40
N GLY A 486 20.57 -4.80 21.26
CA GLY A 486 21.62 -3.84 20.87
C GLY A 486 22.57 -4.43 19.83
N ARG A 487 23.06 -5.66 20.04
CA ARG A 487 23.88 -6.38 19.06
C ARG A 487 23.14 -6.59 17.73
N LEU A 488 21.85 -6.90 17.78
CA LEU A 488 21.03 -7.03 16.57
C LEU A 488 20.92 -5.69 15.81
N PHE A 489 20.73 -4.56 16.51
CA PHE A 489 20.76 -3.23 15.89
C PHE A 489 22.09 -2.94 15.19
N GLU A 490 23.22 -3.26 15.85
CA GLU A 490 24.55 -3.05 15.28
C GLU A 490 24.80 -3.94 14.05
N LEU A 491 24.43 -5.22 14.12
CA LEU A 491 24.52 -6.18 13.01
C LEU A 491 23.69 -5.72 11.79
N VAL A 492 22.43 -5.37 12.01
CA VAL A 492 21.53 -4.92 10.93
C VAL A 492 22.00 -3.58 10.37
N GLY A 493 22.49 -2.68 11.23
CA GLY A 493 23.14 -1.43 10.84
C GLY A 493 24.27 -1.68 9.85
N GLN A 494 25.22 -2.55 10.21
CA GLN A 494 26.33 -2.95 9.33
C GLN A 494 25.81 -3.53 8.01
N GLY A 495 24.77 -4.38 8.07
CA GLY A 495 24.12 -4.96 6.90
C GLY A 495 23.53 -3.93 5.92
N LEU A 496 23.14 -2.75 6.41
CA LEU A 496 22.65 -1.61 5.62
C LEU A 496 23.73 -0.59 5.24
N GLY A 497 24.98 -0.78 5.69
CA GLY A 497 26.05 0.19 5.53
C GLY A 497 25.93 1.40 6.47
N LEU A 498 25.31 1.22 7.64
CA LEU A 498 25.21 2.22 8.71
C LEU A 498 26.17 1.89 9.85
N THR A 499 26.78 2.91 10.45
CA THR A 499 27.47 2.77 11.73
C THR A 499 26.45 2.97 12.85
N VAL A 500 26.08 1.90 13.53
CA VAL A 500 25.09 1.93 14.62
C VAL A 500 25.79 1.72 15.96
N ARG A 501 25.38 2.48 16.98
CA ARG A 501 25.76 2.28 18.38
C ARG A 501 24.51 2.14 19.24
N ALA A 502 24.32 0.98 19.86
CA ALA A 502 23.22 0.78 20.80
C ALA A 502 23.70 1.01 22.25
N ILE A 503 22.94 1.80 23.02
CA ILE A 503 23.28 2.16 24.41
C ILE A 503 22.17 1.71 25.35
N PRO A 504 22.41 0.67 26.18
CA PRO A 504 21.53 0.33 27.28
C PRO A 504 21.42 1.50 28.27
N THR A 505 20.18 1.86 28.63
CA THR A 505 19.91 2.89 29.65
C THR A 505 18.93 2.39 30.70
N ASP A 506 19.08 2.89 31.92
CA ASP A 506 18.11 2.63 32.98
C ASP A 506 16.77 3.30 32.62
N GLY A 507 15.72 2.48 32.62
CA GLY A 507 14.33 2.84 32.37
C GLY A 507 13.41 2.54 33.55
N SER A 508 13.96 2.45 34.77
CA SER A 508 13.19 2.22 35.99
C SER A 508 12.28 3.39 36.39
N ALA A 509 12.65 4.62 36.01
CA ALA A 509 11.90 5.83 36.31
C ALA A 509 11.59 6.66 35.04
N ALA A 510 10.60 7.54 35.16
CA ALA A 510 10.39 8.62 34.20
C ALA A 510 11.64 9.53 34.12
N VAL A 511 11.80 10.21 32.98
CA VAL A 511 12.87 11.19 32.77
C VAL A 511 12.28 12.59 32.73
N GLY A 512 12.82 13.52 33.51
CA GLY A 512 12.27 14.85 33.67
C GLY A 512 11.10 14.91 34.67
N ARG A 513 10.45 16.08 34.77
CA ARG A 513 9.32 16.30 35.69
C ARG A 513 7.97 16.28 34.98
N GLY A 514 7.94 16.71 33.73
CA GLY A 514 6.74 16.78 32.93
C GLY A 514 6.38 15.47 32.25
N LEU A 515 5.13 15.04 32.40
CA LEU A 515 4.53 13.91 31.68
C LEU A 515 3.34 14.42 30.86
N GLY A 516 3.55 14.62 29.56
CA GLY A 516 2.57 15.23 28.66
C GLY A 516 3.20 16.31 27.77
N VAL A 517 2.54 16.66 26.69
CA VAL A 517 3.15 17.43 25.58
C VAL A 517 3.69 18.80 26.03
N ALA A 518 2.85 19.65 26.63
CA ALA A 518 3.27 20.99 27.07
C ALA A 518 4.28 20.96 28.22
N LEU A 519 4.15 20.02 29.15
CA LEU A 519 5.05 19.91 30.32
C LEU A 519 6.44 19.41 29.90
N GLU A 520 6.51 18.44 28.98
CA GLU A 520 7.78 17.98 28.44
C GLU A 520 8.46 19.05 27.56
N LEU A 521 7.67 19.83 26.79
CA LEU A 521 8.20 20.98 26.05
C LEU A 521 8.81 22.03 26.99
N ARG A 522 8.14 22.31 28.13
CA ARG A 522 8.67 23.21 29.16
C ARG A 522 10.02 22.70 29.69
N ASP A 523 10.11 21.42 30.06
CA ASP A 523 11.32 20.83 30.61
C ASP A 523 12.48 20.87 29.60
N VAL A 524 12.21 20.56 28.33
CA VAL A 524 13.17 20.73 27.22
C VAL A 524 13.66 22.19 27.14
N GLY A 525 12.75 23.15 27.21
CA GLY A 525 13.09 24.57 27.16
C GLY A 525 13.97 25.01 28.33
N LEU A 526 13.74 24.49 29.54
CA LEU A 526 14.58 24.76 30.70
C LEU A 526 16.00 24.22 30.49
N VAL A 527 16.13 22.99 29.97
CA VAL A 527 17.45 22.41 29.66
C VAL A 527 18.18 23.25 28.61
N LEU A 528 17.53 23.58 27.49
CA LEU A 528 18.13 24.34 26.39
C LEU A 528 18.63 25.72 26.83
N ARG A 529 17.90 26.39 27.73
CA ARG A 529 18.29 27.68 28.31
C ARG A 529 19.35 27.56 29.42
N ASN A 530 19.79 26.34 29.73
CA ASN A 530 20.69 26.07 30.86
C ASN A 530 20.15 26.62 32.19
N ASP A 531 18.82 26.52 32.38
CA ASP A 531 18.13 27.05 33.55
C ASP A 531 18.46 26.20 34.81
N PRO A 532 18.77 26.81 35.97
CA PRO A 532 19.02 26.07 37.21
C PRO A 532 17.86 25.16 37.63
N ALA A 533 16.63 25.50 37.26
CA ALA A 533 15.45 24.69 37.53
C ALA A 533 15.25 23.54 36.53
N ALA A 534 16.14 23.35 35.55
CA ALA A 534 16.04 22.26 34.59
C ALA A 534 16.15 20.87 35.25
N PRO A 535 15.35 19.87 34.82
CA PRO A 535 15.52 18.50 35.30
C PRO A 535 16.89 17.94 34.91
N GLN A 536 17.70 17.61 35.91
CA GLN A 536 19.10 17.23 35.71
C GLN A 536 19.24 15.85 35.04
N ASP A 537 18.36 14.92 35.35
CA ASP A 537 18.32 13.60 34.72
C ASP A 537 18.06 13.68 33.20
N LEU A 538 17.15 14.57 32.77
CA LEU A 538 16.88 14.84 31.35
C LEU A 538 18.10 15.45 30.66
N ARG A 539 18.74 16.44 31.29
CA ARG A 539 19.98 17.08 30.82
C ARG A 539 21.11 16.06 30.68
N GLU A 540 21.39 15.31 31.73
CA GLU A 540 22.48 14.34 31.79
C GLU A 540 22.31 13.23 30.77
N LYS A 541 21.08 12.72 30.63
CA LYS A 541 20.77 11.74 29.59
C LYS A 541 20.99 12.34 28.19
N ALA A 542 20.52 13.57 27.93
CA ALA A 542 20.75 14.21 26.64
C ALA A 542 22.25 14.39 26.32
N LEU A 543 23.03 14.93 27.26
CA LEU A 543 24.48 15.14 27.10
C LEU A 543 25.25 13.84 26.89
N ARG A 544 24.84 12.75 27.55
CA ARG A 544 25.42 11.41 27.31
C ARG A 544 25.23 10.97 25.84
N PHE A 545 24.03 11.14 25.28
CA PHE A 545 23.77 10.76 23.88
C PHE A 545 24.46 11.69 22.89
N VAL A 546 24.49 13.00 23.16
CA VAL A 546 25.26 13.93 22.32
C VAL A 546 26.74 13.58 22.35
N GLY A 547 27.30 13.24 23.53
CA GLY A 547 28.71 12.85 23.63
C GLY A 547 29.07 11.66 22.74
N GLU A 548 28.22 10.64 22.67
CA GLU A 548 28.42 9.52 21.74
C GLU A 548 28.25 9.97 20.28
N ILE A 549 27.22 10.76 19.95
CA ILE A 549 26.99 11.22 18.58
C ILE A 549 28.16 12.06 18.07
N LEU A 550 28.63 13.02 18.87
CA LEU A 550 29.75 13.88 18.52
C LEU A 550 31.07 13.11 18.45
N SER A 551 31.17 11.93 19.08
CA SER A 551 32.37 11.09 18.94
C SER A 551 32.58 10.56 17.52
N PHE A 552 31.55 10.59 16.67
CA PHE A 552 31.68 10.30 15.24
C PHE A 552 32.33 11.45 14.46
N ALA A 553 32.33 12.67 14.99
CA ALA A 553 32.97 13.80 14.34
C ALA A 553 34.51 13.61 14.34
N PRO A 554 35.19 13.72 13.17
CA PRO A 554 36.63 13.47 13.07
C PRO A 554 37.50 14.35 13.97
N ASP A 555 37.04 15.56 14.28
CA ASP A 555 37.72 16.56 15.10
C ASP A 555 37.47 16.40 16.62
N VAL A 556 36.51 15.57 17.02
CA VAL A 556 36.15 15.34 18.44
C VAL A 556 36.81 14.06 18.98
N GLY A 557 36.82 13.00 18.18
CA GLY A 557 37.59 11.76 18.41
C GLY A 557 37.04 10.78 19.45
N ASN A 558 36.43 11.22 20.56
CA ASN A 558 35.84 10.30 21.55
C ASN A 558 34.69 10.90 22.37
N ARG A 559 33.94 10.03 23.07
CA ARG A 559 32.75 10.39 23.85
C ARG A 559 32.99 11.36 25.00
N ILE A 560 34.18 11.37 25.61
CA ILE A 560 34.51 12.27 26.71
C ILE A 560 34.68 13.69 26.17
N THR A 561 35.47 13.86 25.12
CA THR A 561 35.61 15.14 24.42
C THR A 561 34.28 15.60 23.83
N GLY A 562 33.50 14.69 23.24
CA GLY A 562 32.17 14.97 22.70
C GLY A 562 31.20 15.46 23.77
N ARG A 563 31.20 14.85 24.96
CA ARG A 563 30.38 15.31 26.08
C ARG A 563 30.78 16.71 26.54
N ARG A 564 32.09 16.98 26.71
CA ARG A 564 32.57 18.33 27.07
C ARG A 564 32.13 19.37 26.03
N ARG A 565 32.23 19.04 24.74
CA ARG A 565 31.76 19.92 23.66
C ARG A 565 30.25 20.17 23.74
N ALA A 566 29.47 19.14 24.05
CA ALA A 566 28.03 19.27 24.25
C ALA A 566 27.69 20.22 25.41
N GLU A 567 28.43 20.12 26.53
CA GLU A 567 28.29 21.00 27.69
C GLU A 567 28.65 22.46 27.35
N GLU A 568 29.71 22.70 26.58
CA GLU A 568 30.07 24.04 26.07
C GLU A 568 28.96 24.65 25.19
N ILE A 569 28.42 23.87 24.25
CA ILE A 569 27.35 24.32 23.35
C ILE A 569 26.05 24.61 24.10
N LEU A 570 25.73 23.79 25.12
CA LEU A 570 24.55 24.01 25.94
C LEU A 570 24.71 25.24 26.84
N SER A 571 25.84 25.36 27.55
CA SER A 571 26.10 26.45 28.50
C SER A 571 26.28 27.81 27.84
N SER A 572 26.78 27.86 26.60
CA SER A 572 26.91 29.10 25.83
C SER A 572 25.57 29.62 25.26
N GLY A 573 24.50 28.83 25.33
CA GLY A 573 23.20 29.17 24.73
C GLY A 573 23.11 28.88 23.22
N ALA A 574 24.17 28.38 22.58
CA ALA A 574 24.17 28.03 21.17
C ALA A 574 23.14 26.95 20.82
N ALA A 575 22.90 25.99 21.73
CA ALA A 575 21.83 25.01 21.57
C ALA A 575 20.43 25.66 21.50
N ALA A 576 20.14 26.61 22.38
CA ALA A 576 18.85 27.30 22.38
C ALA A 576 18.64 28.12 21.11
N ALA A 577 19.67 28.87 20.68
CA ALA A 577 19.62 29.64 19.43
C ALA A 577 19.36 28.72 18.22
N LYS A 578 20.08 27.60 18.15
CA LYS A 578 19.89 26.62 17.07
C LYS A 578 18.51 25.98 17.08
N PHE A 579 17.92 25.73 18.25
CA PHE A 579 16.55 25.21 18.34
C PHE A 579 15.54 26.22 17.76
N GLU A 580 15.70 27.51 18.03
CA GLU A 580 14.85 28.56 17.44
C GLU A 580 15.01 28.66 15.92
N GLU A 581 16.23 28.54 15.39
CA GLU A 581 16.47 28.47 13.94
C GLU A 581 15.73 27.29 13.29
N ILE A 582 15.82 26.09 13.88
CA ILE A 582 15.10 24.89 13.40
C ILE A 582 13.59 25.12 13.42
N ARG A 583 13.05 25.69 14.50
CA ARG A 583 11.61 26.00 14.61
C ARG A 583 11.16 26.98 13.55
N ALA A 584 11.93 28.06 13.34
CA ALA A 584 11.64 29.06 12.32
C ALA A 584 11.63 28.44 10.91
N ALA A 585 12.63 27.62 10.58
CA ALA A 585 12.73 26.97 9.28
C ALA A 585 11.63 25.93 9.04
N GLN A 586 11.20 25.19 10.08
CA GLN A 586 10.12 24.19 9.97
C GLN A 586 8.73 24.81 9.84
N GLY A 587 8.54 26.00 10.40
CA GLY A 587 7.26 26.71 10.51
C GLY A 587 6.91 26.89 11.99
N LEU A 588 7.08 28.12 12.49
CA LEU A 588 6.93 28.48 13.89
C LEU A 588 5.49 28.33 14.38
N ILE A 589 5.32 27.77 15.58
CA ILE A 589 4.05 27.73 16.31
C ILE A 589 4.31 28.32 17.71
N GLU A 590 3.37 29.12 18.21
CA GLU A 590 3.44 29.63 19.59
C GLU A 590 3.45 28.44 20.57
N PRO A 591 4.44 28.35 21.48
CA PRO A 591 4.56 27.21 22.38
C PRO A 591 3.31 26.98 23.23
N ILE A 592 2.76 25.77 23.13
CA ILE A 592 1.62 25.36 23.96
C ILE A 592 2.07 25.26 25.43
N ARG A 593 1.24 25.78 26.33
CA ARG A 593 1.46 25.78 27.78
C ARG A 593 0.53 24.79 28.49
N PRO A 594 0.89 24.32 29.70
CA PRO A 594 0.03 23.43 30.48
C PRO A 594 -1.36 24.03 30.74
N GLY A 595 -2.35 23.15 30.87
CA GLY A 595 -3.74 23.53 31.11
C GLY A 595 -3.92 24.35 32.40
N ARG A 596 -4.87 25.28 32.38
CA ARG A 596 -5.17 26.16 33.53
C ARG A 596 -5.89 25.44 34.66
N LEU A 597 -6.64 24.39 34.35
CA LEU A 597 -7.29 23.56 35.35
C LEU A 597 -6.25 22.59 35.91
N SER A 598 -6.10 22.60 37.24
CA SER A 598 -5.11 21.77 37.90
C SER A 598 -5.60 21.18 39.21
N HIS A 599 -5.11 19.99 39.55
CA HIS A 599 -5.35 19.33 40.83
C HIS A 599 -4.04 18.85 41.42
N VAL A 600 -3.74 19.26 42.65
CA VAL A 600 -2.50 18.89 43.35
C VAL A 600 -2.74 17.61 44.15
N VAL A 601 -1.98 16.57 43.83
CA VAL A 601 -1.96 15.32 44.59
C VAL A 601 -0.90 15.44 45.68
N ARG A 602 -1.30 15.16 46.93
CA ARG A 602 -0.48 15.38 48.12
C ARG A 602 -0.15 14.07 48.83
N ALA A 603 0.98 14.04 49.52
CA ALA A 603 1.38 12.93 50.37
C ALA A 603 0.40 12.75 51.53
N THR A 604 -0.07 11.53 51.75
CA THR A 604 -0.98 11.17 52.86
C THR A 604 -0.23 10.66 54.09
N THR A 605 1.04 10.29 53.92
CA THR A 605 1.94 9.82 54.97
C THR A 605 3.27 10.55 54.86
N PRO A 606 3.97 10.84 55.97
CA PRO A 606 5.32 11.37 55.92
C PRO A 606 6.32 10.26 55.60
N GLY A 607 7.48 10.60 55.08
CA GLY A 607 8.57 9.65 54.84
C GLY A 607 9.38 9.97 53.58
N VAL A 608 10.18 9.02 53.15
CA VAL A 608 10.99 9.13 51.92
C VAL A 608 10.23 8.51 50.75
N VAL A 609 10.26 9.16 49.58
CA VAL A 609 9.73 8.59 48.33
C VAL A 609 10.65 7.43 47.90
N LEU A 610 10.19 6.20 48.10
CA LEU A 610 10.94 4.97 47.82
C LEU A 610 10.85 4.57 46.34
N ASP A 611 9.67 4.77 45.74
CA ASP A 611 9.41 4.42 44.34
C ASP A 611 8.31 5.30 43.72
N ILE A 612 8.40 5.49 42.40
CA ILE A 612 7.40 6.19 41.59
C ILE A 612 6.97 5.28 40.45
N ASP A 613 5.72 4.84 40.51
CA ASP A 613 5.04 4.12 39.43
C ASP A 613 4.76 5.07 38.25
N SER A 614 5.79 5.25 37.42
CA SER A 614 5.76 6.17 36.27
C SER A 614 4.70 5.76 35.23
N TRP A 615 4.30 4.49 35.18
CA TRP A 615 3.26 4.01 34.27
C TRP A 615 1.86 4.37 34.76
N HIS A 616 1.61 4.22 36.06
CA HIS A 616 0.36 4.64 36.69
C HIS A 616 0.20 6.16 36.60
N VAL A 617 1.25 6.92 36.90
CA VAL A 617 1.24 8.39 36.75
C VAL A 617 1.02 8.81 35.29
N THR A 618 1.62 8.11 34.32
CA THR A 618 1.32 8.31 32.89
C THR A 618 -0.12 7.94 32.55
N GLY A 619 -0.70 6.93 33.22
CA GLY A 619 -2.13 6.61 33.14
C GLY A 619 -3.03 7.76 33.60
N ILE A 620 -2.65 8.45 34.68
CA ILE A 620 -3.33 9.66 35.16
C ILE A 620 -3.23 10.79 34.13
N ALA A 621 -2.04 11.03 33.56
CA ALA A 621 -1.86 12.01 32.49
C ALA A 621 -2.75 11.73 31.26
N ARG A 622 -2.86 10.47 30.85
CA ARG A 622 -3.77 10.06 29.76
C ARG A 622 -5.23 10.27 30.12
N ARG A 623 -5.61 9.96 31.38
CA ARG A 623 -6.98 10.19 31.85
C ARG A 623 -7.33 11.68 31.90
N ALA A 624 -6.35 12.54 32.10
CA ALA A 624 -6.49 14.00 32.06
C ALA A 624 -6.59 14.58 30.63
N GLY A 625 -6.40 13.77 29.58
CA GLY A 625 -6.57 14.17 28.18
C GLY A 625 -5.33 13.95 27.29
N ALA A 626 -4.17 13.64 27.85
CA ALA A 626 -2.94 13.48 27.06
C ALA A 626 -2.93 12.18 26.21
N PRO A 627 -2.29 12.14 25.02
CA PRO A 627 -1.70 13.26 24.28
C PRO A 627 -2.68 14.04 23.41
N ALA A 628 -3.96 13.63 23.34
CA ALA A 628 -4.95 14.25 22.46
C ALA A 628 -5.14 15.73 22.79
N ASP A 629 -5.22 16.05 24.08
CA ASP A 629 -5.03 17.39 24.59
C ASP A 629 -3.56 17.63 24.93
N LYS A 630 -2.93 18.59 24.23
CA LYS A 630 -1.51 18.92 24.41
C LYS A 630 -1.21 19.71 25.68
N THR A 631 -2.23 20.34 26.29
CA THR A 631 -2.12 21.10 27.54
C THR A 631 -2.22 20.19 28.77
N ALA A 632 -2.81 19.01 28.61
CA ALA A 632 -2.97 18.03 29.67
C ALA A 632 -1.68 17.26 30.00
N GLY A 633 -1.57 16.82 31.26
CA GLY A 633 -0.43 16.03 31.72
C GLY A 633 -0.29 15.99 33.23
N VAL A 634 0.83 15.45 33.71
CA VAL A 634 1.21 15.43 35.13
C VAL A 634 2.59 16.07 35.30
N ASP A 635 2.69 16.98 36.26
CA ASP A 635 3.92 17.69 36.63
C ASP A 635 4.43 17.19 37.99
N LEU A 636 5.54 16.47 38.00
CA LEU A 636 6.13 15.88 39.20
C LEU A 636 6.73 16.97 40.10
N ALA A 637 6.33 16.98 41.37
CA ALA A 637 6.87 17.87 42.39
C ALA A 637 7.90 17.18 43.30
N ALA A 638 7.79 15.86 43.46
CA ALA A 638 8.71 15.03 44.23
C ALA A 638 9.37 13.95 43.35
N SER A 639 10.62 13.63 43.69
CA SER A 639 11.45 12.61 43.07
C SER A 639 11.74 11.47 44.04
N LYS A 640 12.21 10.34 43.52
CA LYS A 640 12.70 9.23 44.35
C LYS A 640 13.86 9.71 45.24
N GLY A 641 13.77 9.41 46.53
CA GLY A 641 14.73 9.83 47.56
C GLY A 641 14.34 11.12 48.29
N ASP A 642 13.33 11.85 47.83
CA ASP A 642 12.87 13.07 48.51
C ASP A 642 12.16 12.73 49.82
N LEU A 643 12.41 13.54 50.86
CA LEU A 643 11.66 13.51 52.11
C LEU A 643 10.39 14.36 51.95
N VAL A 644 9.24 13.79 52.27
CA VAL A 644 7.93 14.45 52.18
C VAL A 644 7.18 14.37 53.50
N ASP A 645 6.51 15.46 53.87
CA ASP A 645 5.57 15.51 54.99
C ASP A 645 4.13 15.29 54.53
N ILE A 646 3.22 15.02 55.46
CA ILE A 646 1.77 14.97 55.17
C ILE A 646 1.34 16.31 54.55
N GLY A 647 0.67 16.23 53.40
CA GLY A 647 0.22 17.41 52.66
C GLY A 647 1.23 17.98 51.67
N ALA A 648 2.49 17.50 51.66
CA ALA A 648 3.47 17.91 50.66
C ALA A 648 3.00 17.51 49.24
N PRO A 649 3.20 18.36 48.21
CA PRO A 649 2.80 18.03 46.84
C PRO A 649 3.68 16.89 46.29
N LEU A 650 3.05 15.84 45.76
CA LEU A 650 3.73 14.77 45.02
C LEU A 650 3.80 15.13 43.54
N TYR A 651 2.68 15.57 42.98
CA TYR A 651 2.57 16.05 41.60
C TYR A 651 1.29 16.85 41.37
N THR A 652 1.25 17.58 40.26
CA THR A 652 0.08 18.36 39.81
C THR A 652 -0.46 17.77 38.52
N ILE A 653 -1.76 17.47 38.48
CA ILE A 653 -2.46 17.05 37.27
C ILE A 653 -2.94 18.32 36.56
N HIS A 654 -2.68 18.43 35.25
CA HIS A 654 -3.19 19.48 34.37
C HIS A 654 -4.19 18.88 33.35
N ALA A 655 -5.29 19.59 33.09
CA ALA A 655 -6.28 19.20 32.09
C ALA A 655 -6.89 20.44 31.42
N ALA A 656 -7.58 20.25 30.30
CA ALA A 656 -8.34 21.31 29.63
C ALA A 656 -9.81 21.36 30.05
N ALA A 657 -10.40 20.22 30.42
CA ALA A 657 -11.79 20.13 30.85
C ALA A 657 -11.92 19.68 32.31
N VAL A 658 -12.95 20.20 33.00
CA VAL A 658 -13.26 19.86 34.40
C VAL A 658 -13.52 18.36 34.56
N ALA A 659 -14.32 17.76 33.66
CA ALA A 659 -14.65 16.33 33.74
C ALA A 659 -13.41 15.42 33.61
N GLU A 660 -12.44 15.79 32.78
CA GLU A 660 -11.18 15.05 32.62
C GLU A 660 -10.30 15.20 33.87
N LEU A 661 -10.22 16.43 34.42
CA LEU A 661 -9.48 16.69 35.66
C LEU A 661 -10.07 15.89 36.83
N GLU A 662 -11.38 15.93 37.01
CA GLU A 662 -12.09 15.19 38.06
C GLU A 662 -11.87 13.68 37.92
N ALA A 663 -11.96 13.15 36.70
CA ALA A 663 -11.73 11.74 36.45
C ALA A 663 -10.28 11.31 36.71
N ALA A 664 -9.30 12.16 36.37
CA ALA A 664 -7.89 11.92 36.65
C ALA A 664 -7.57 12.04 38.16
N ALA A 665 -8.13 13.04 38.83
CA ALA A 665 -7.99 13.22 40.28
C ALA A 665 -8.58 12.04 41.05
N ALA A 666 -9.77 11.56 40.68
CA ALA A 666 -10.38 10.38 41.30
C ALA A 666 -9.53 9.10 41.12
N LEU A 667 -8.82 8.97 40.00
CA LEU A 667 -7.85 7.88 39.79
C LEU A 667 -6.64 8.03 40.71
N ALA A 668 -6.11 9.25 40.85
CA ALA A 668 -4.98 9.56 41.70
C ALA A 668 -5.28 9.40 43.20
N THR A 669 -6.51 9.67 43.64
CA THR A 669 -6.95 9.46 45.03
C THR A 669 -6.94 7.97 45.41
N ARG A 670 -7.29 7.07 44.48
CA ARG A 670 -7.26 5.62 44.74
C ARG A 670 -5.84 5.07 44.83
N ASN A 671 -4.94 5.62 44.02
CA ASN A 671 -3.54 5.26 44.03
C ASN A 671 -2.75 6.46 43.49
N THR A 672 -1.86 7.04 44.30
CA THR A 672 -1.04 8.17 43.88
C THR A 672 0.05 7.73 42.90
N GLY A 673 0.42 6.45 42.86
CA GLY A 673 1.58 5.95 42.15
C GLY A 673 2.90 6.22 42.88
N PHE A 674 2.86 6.70 44.12
CA PHE A 674 4.04 6.94 44.95
C PHE A 674 4.06 5.97 46.13
N THR A 675 5.22 5.36 46.37
CA THR A 675 5.48 4.59 47.59
C THR A 675 6.29 5.46 48.52
N VAL A 676 5.70 5.88 49.64
CA VAL A 676 6.36 6.70 50.68
C VAL A 676 6.49 5.88 51.95
N GLY A 677 7.68 5.84 52.55
CA GLY A 677 7.92 5.10 53.78
C GLY A 677 9.24 5.42 54.46
N ASP A 678 9.56 4.67 55.52
CA ASP A 678 10.81 4.84 56.25
C ASP A 678 12.00 4.27 55.47
N ALA A 679 13.05 5.08 55.30
CA ALA A 679 14.26 4.70 54.55
C ALA A 679 14.99 3.46 55.12
N ARG A 680 14.71 3.06 56.36
CA ARG A 680 15.33 1.89 57.04
C ARG A 680 14.63 0.56 56.74
N ALA A 681 13.47 0.56 56.08
CA ALA A 681 12.70 -0.66 55.82
C ALA A 681 12.99 -1.31 54.45
N SER A 682 13.95 -0.79 53.67
CA SER A 682 14.16 -1.18 52.25
C SER A 682 15.60 -1.59 51.93
N ALA A 683 16.43 -1.90 52.94
CA ALA A 683 17.78 -2.45 52.75
C ALA A 683 17.75 -3.97 52.68
#